data_AF-A0A1Y3C029-F1
#
_entry.id   AF-A0A1Y3C029-F1
#
_cell.length_a   1.000
_cell.length_b   1.000
_cell.length_c   1.000
_cell.angle_alpha   90.00
_cell.angle_beta   90.00
_cell.angle_gamma   90.00
#
_symmetry.space_group_name_H-M   'P 1'
#
loop_
_entity.id
_entity.type
_entity.pdbx_description
1 polymer ?
#
loop_
_entity_poly.entity_id
_entity_poly.type
_entity_poly.pdbx_seq_one_letter_code
_entity_poly.pdbx_strand_id
1 'polypeptide(L)'
;MKKKKREENDQLEMLEGAKLIGAGAATIASAGAAIGIGNVLSSSIHSVARNPSLAKQSFGYAILGFALTEAIASFAPMMAFLISSVFRSKNQRKKPPEARGAVLKQKNGDKEEMIQIQEKKSRIGSQVRRKEASPRKCSAPRFFCRWGLHLVTHSFGRAFLGRRSILNHRPLCHCLIFGCLITLEIMYLLIIFLPLLGSSVAGFFGRFLGSEGTAIMTTTCVSFSSILSLIAFYEVAPGASACYLRIAPWISSEMFDASWGFFGDLMLIVVTSISSLVHLYSISYMSEDPHSPRFMCYLSIPTFFMPMLVTGDNSLQLFLGWEGVGLASYLLIHFWFTRLQADKAAIKAMLVNRVGDFGLAPGISGCFTLFQTVDFSTIFACASVPRNSWISRNMRLNAITLICILLLIGAAGKSAQIGSHTWSPDAMEGPTPVSALIHAATMVTAGVFMIARCSPLFEYPPTALIVITFAGAMTSFLAATTGILQNDLKRVIAYSTCSQLGYMIFACGISNYSVSVFHLMNHAFFKALLFLSAGSVIHAMSDEQDMRKMGGLASSFPFTYAMMLMGSLSLIGFPFPTGFYSKDVILELAYTKYTISGNFAFWLGSVSVLFTSYYSFRSLFLTFLGPTNSFGRDILRCHDAPIPMAIPLILLALGSLFVGYLAKV
;
A
#
# COMPACT_ATOMS: atom_id res chain seq x y z
N MET A 1 43.35 32.25 13.62
CA MET A 1 42.53 31.02 13.68
C MET A 1 41.21 31.18 14.43
N LYS A 2 41.19 31.56 15.73
CA LYS A 2 39.93 31.68 16.50
C LYS A 2 38.91 32.67 15.92
N LYS A 3 39.37 33.81 15.37
CA LYS A 3 38.49 34.82 14.75
C LYS A 3 37.85 34.33 13.45
N LYS A 4 38.66 33.74 12.57
CA LYS A 4 38.22 33.10 11.31
C LYS A 4 37.22 31.96 11.54
N LYS A 5 37.43 31.15 12.58
CA LYS A 5 36.51 30.07 13.00
C LYS A 5 35.20 30.60 13.59
N ARG A 6 35.22 31.82 14.15
CA ARG A 6 34.04 32.52 14.68
C ARG A 6 33.23 33.15 13.54
N GLU A 7 33.91 33.78 12.60
CA GLU A 7 33.32 34.32 11.37
C GLU A 7 32.72 33.20 10.49
N GLU A 8 33.38 32.05 10.34
CA GLU A 8 32.80 30.87 9.66
C GLU A 8 31.54 30.34 10.38
N ASN A 9 31.54 30.30 11.72
CA ASN A 9 30.37 29.90 12.50
C ASN A 9 29.23 30.92 12.38
N ASP A 10 29.53 32.22 12.41
CA ASP A 10 28.52 33.28 12.28
C ASP A 10 27.92 33.29 10.86
N GLN A 11 28.73 33.01 9.83
CA GLN A 11 28.24 32.82 8.46
C GLN A 11 27.39 31.55 8.31
N LEU A 12 27.75 30.46 8.99
CA LEU A 12 26.94 29.24 9.05
C LEU A 12 25.60 29.50 9.75
N GLU A 13 25.59 30.25 10.86
CA GLU A 13 24.36 30.60 11.59
C GLU A 13 23.48 31.57 10.80
N MET A 14 24.05 32.53 10.04
CA MET A 14 23.27 33.36 9.12
C MET A 14 22.70 32.57 7.95
N LEU A 15 23.48 31.64 7.36
CA LEU A 15 22.98 30.75 6.31
C LEU A 15 21.89 29.80 6.83
N GLU A 16 22.02 29.33 8.07
CA GLU A 16 21.00 28.53 8.78
C GLU A 16 19.73 29.35 9.05
N GLY A 17 19.87 30.61 9.49
CA GLY A 17 18.75 31.54 9.66
C GLY A 17 18.03 31.86 8.36
N ALA A 18 18.78 32.09 7.27
CA ALA A 18 18.22 32.32 5.94
C ALA A 18 17.47 31.08 5.41
N LYS A 19 17.96 29.86 5.70
CA LYS A 19 17.26 28.61 5.35
C LYS A 19 15.99 28.40 6.17
N LEU A 20 15.96 28.78 7.46
CA LEU A 20 14.75 28.75 8.29
C LEU A 20 13.71 29.76 7.81
N ILE A 21 14.15 30.97 7.45
CA ILE A 21 13.29 31.97 6.81
C ILE A 21 12.81 31.46 5.46
N GLY A 22 13.65 30.79 4.68
CA GLY A 22 13.29 30.18 3.40
C GLY A 22 12.30 29.01 3.52
N ALA A 23 12.48 28.11 4.48
CA ALA A 23 11.56 27.00 4.77
C ALA A 23 10.25 27.51 5.40
N GLY A 24 10.32 28.52 6.28
CA GLY A 24 9.17 29.24 6.80
C GLY A 24 8.42 29.97 5.69
N ALA A 25 9.13 30.65 4.79
CA ALA A 25 8.54 31.30 3.62
C ALA A 25 7.97 30.29 2.63
N ALA A 26 8.60 29.13 2.43
CA ALA A 26 8.08 28.07 1.57
C ALA A 26 6.82 27.42 2.15
N THR A 27 6.76 27.21 3.47
CA THR A 27 5.56 26.69 4.14
C THR A 27 4.45 27.73 4.19
N ILE A 28 4.77 29.00 4.40
CA ILE A 28 3.83 30.13 4.27
C ILE A 28 3.40 30.31 2.82
N ALA A 29 4.27 30.07 1.83
CA ALA A 29 3.94 30.16 0.40
C ALA A 29 3.11 28.96 -0.06
N SER A 30 3.34 27.74 0.45
CA SER A 30 2.48 26.59 0.19
C SER A 30 1.14 26.73 0.89
N ALA A 31 1.12 27.24 2.13
CA ALA A 31 -0.11 27.60 2.83
C ALA A 31 -0.81 28.77 2.11
N GLY A 32 -0.05 29.73 1.58
CA GLY A 32 -0.55 30.86 0.79
C GLY A 32 -1.08 30.43 -0.58
N ALA A 33 -0.48 29.43 -1.22
CA ALA A 33 -0.99 28.79 -2.42
C ALA A 33 -2.26 28.00 -2.10
N ALA A 34 -2.30 27.28 -0.98
CA ALA A 34 -3.51 26.62 -0.49
C ALA A 34 -4.63 27.63 -0.18
N ILE A 35 -4.34 28.74 0.51
CA ILE A 35 -5.28 29.84 0.75
C ILE A 35 -5.67 30.52 -0.57
N GLY A 36 -4.75 30.68 -1.51
CA GLY A 36 -4.99 31.28 -2.83
C GLY A 36 -5.92 30.43 -3.68
N ILE A 37 -5.66 29.12 -3.77
CA ILE A 37 -6.55 28.15 -4.40
C ILE A 37 -7.90 28.15 -3.66
N GLY A 38 -7.90 28.11 -2.32
CA GLY A 38 -9.10 28.21 -1.49
C GLY A 38 -9.91 29.50 -1.71
N ASN A 39 -9.26 30.65 -1.91
CA ASN A 39 -9.91 31.93 -2.18
C ASN A 39 -10.46 32.01 -3.61
N VAL A 40 -9.70 31.53 -4.61
CA VAL A 40 -10.18 31.42 -5.99
C VAL A 40 -11.43 30.54 -6.04
N LEU A 41 -11.45 29.44 -5.28
CA LEU A 41 -12.60 28.53 -5.25
C LEU A 41 -13.74 29.05 -4.37
N SER A 42 -13.46 29.74 -3.27
CA SER A 42 -14.47 30.46 -2.47
C SER A 42 -15.17 31.52 -3.32
N SER A 43 -14.42 32.26 -4.15
CA SER A 43 -14.98 33.20 -5.11
C SER A 43 -15.79 32.50 -6.22
N SER A 44 -15.41 31.28 -6.58
CA SER A 44 -16.16 30.41 -7.49
C SER A 44 -17.49 29.96 -6.86
N ILE A 45 -17.48 29.50 -5.60
CA ILE A 45 -18.67 29.14 -4.82
C ILE A 45 -19.59 30.36 -4.64
N HIS A 46 -19.03 31.54 -4.36
CA HIS A 46 -19.82 32.77 -4.24
C HIS A 46 -20.41 33.23 -5.59
N SER A 47 -19.74 32.94 -6.71
CA SER A 47 -20.28 33.18 -8.06
C SER A 47 -21.40 32.18 -8.41
N VAL A 48 -21.33 30.96 -7.88
CA VAL A 48 -22.36 29.93 -7.99
C VAL A 48 -23.59 30.25 -7.14
N ALA A 49 -23.39 30.79 -5.94
CA ALA A 49 -24.47 31.30 -5.11
C ALA A 49 -25.24 32.45 -5.80
N ARG A 50 -24.57 33.19 -6.69
CA ARG A 50 -25.20 34.23 -7.53
C ARG A 50 -25.89 33.66 -8.78
N ASN A 51 -25.40 32.56 -9.34
CA ASN A 51 -25.96 31.90 -10.53
C ASN A 51 -26.21 30.40 -10.27
N PRO A 52 -27.36 30.04 -9.66
CA PRO A 52 -27.65 28.66 -9.25
C PRO A 52 -27.78 27.67 -10.41
N SER A 53 -27.94 28.14 -11.66
CA SER A 53 -27.95 27.31 -12.86
C SER A 53 -26.58 26.64 -13.15
N LEU A 54 -25.47 27.22 -12.70
CA LEU A 54 -24.11 26.70 -12.90
C LEU A 54 -23.61 25.85 -11.72
N ALA A 55 -24.42 25.65 -10.68
CA ALA A 55 -24.03 24.98 -9.45
C ALA A 55 -23.57 23.52 -9.65
N LYS A 56 -24.19 22.80 -10.59
CA LYS A 56 -23.83 21.39 -10.85
C LYS A 56 -22.45 21.22 -11.48
N GLN A 57 -22.02 22.11 -12.37
CA GLN A 57 -20.70 22.01 -13.03
C GLN A 57 -19.56 22.53 -12.15
N SER A 58 -19.82 23.56 -11.36
CA SER A 58 -18.82 24.28 -10.56
C SER A 58 -18.52 23.62 -9.21
N PHE A 59 -19.46 22.86 -8.65
CA PHE A 59 -19.26 22.12 -7.39
C PHE A 59 -18.16 21.06 -7.51
N GLY A 60 -18.08 20.35 -8.65
CA GLY A 60 -16.99 19.41 -8.93
C GLY A 60 -15.61 20.08 -8.94
N TYR A 61 -15.49 21.26 -9.56
CA TYR A 61 -14.24 22.04 -9.56
C TYR A 61 -13.90 22.61 -8.16
N ALA A 62 -14.91 23.03 -7.40
CA ALA A 62 -14.75 23.51 -6.03
C ALA A 62 -14.18 22.43 -5.10
N ILE A 63 -14.64 21.19 -5.25
CA ILE A 63 -14.16 20.06 -4.43
C ILE A 63 -12.82 19.53 -4.92
N LEU A 64 -12.59 19.45 -6.23
CA LEU A 64 -11.26 19.11 -6.74
C LEU A 64 -10.21 20.08 -6.19
N GLY A 65 -10.55 21.36 -6.19
CA GLY A 65 -9.69 22.38 -5.64
C GLY A 65 -9.58 22.34 -4.11
N PHE A 66 -10.63 21.96 -3.37
CA PHE A 66 -10.53 21.63 -1.94
C PHE A 66 -9.59 20.45 -1.68
N ALA A 67 -9.74 19.36 -2.43
CA ALA A 67 -8.89 18.17 -2.35
C ALA A 67 -7.42 18.50 -2.66
N LEU A 68 -7.16 19.33 -3.68
CA LEU A 68 -5.82 19.79 -4.03
C LEU A 68 -5.23 20.71 -2.95
N THR A 69 -6.07 21.61 -2.42
CA THR A 69 -5.72 22.52 -1.32
C THR A 69 -5.38 21.74 -0.06
N GLU A 70 -6.16 20.71 0.28
CA GLU A 70 -5.89 19.83 1.42
C GLU A 70 -4.72 18.88 1.19
N ALA A 71 -4.43 18.43 -0.04
CA ALA A 71 -3.22 17.67 -0.35
C ALA A 71 -1.96 18.50 -0.15
N ILE A 72 -2.00 19.75 -0.56
CA ILE A 72 -0.93 20.70 -0.24
C ILE A 72 -0.91 20.98 1.27
N ALA A 73 -2.08 21.12 1.91
CA ALA A 73 -2.18 21.41 3.35
C ALA A 73 -1.94 20.22 4.29
N SER A 74 -1.93 18.96 3.82
CA SER A 74 -1.50 17.78 4.59
C SER A 74 0.00 17.52 4.39
N PHE A 75 0.49 17.69 3.16
CA PHE A 75 1.91 17.54 2.83
C PHE A 75 2.77 18.66 3.42
N ALA A 76 2.30 19.92 3.38
CA ALA A 76 3.04 21.07 3.91
C ALA A 76 3.37 20.99 5.40
N PRO A 77 2.42 20.70 6.34
CA PRO A 77 2.75 20.56 7.76
C PRO A 77 3.58 19.31 8.05
N MET A 78 3.40 18.23 7.30
CA MET A 78 4.29 17.06 7.39
C MET A 78 5.72 17.47 7.04
N MET A 79 5.94 18.10 5.87
CA MET A 79 7.27 18.59 5.45
C MET A 79 7.83 19.65 6.40
N ALA A 80 7.01 20.59 6.87
CA ALA A 80 7.40 21.60 7.84
C ALA A 80 7.88 20.96 9.15
N PHE A 81 7.16 19.94 9.63
CA PHE A 81 7.52 19.22 10.84
C PHE A 81 8.78 18.36 10.65
N LEU A 82 8.90 17.65 9.53
CA LEU A 82 10.11 16.90 9.16
C LEU A 82 11.33 17.83 9.19
N ILE A 83 11.25 18.96 8.50
CA ILE A 83 12.31 19.98 8.46
C ILE A 83 12.57 20.54 9.87
N SER A 84 11.55 20.88 10.66
CA SER A 84 11.71 21.44 12.01
C SER A 84 12.32 20.46 13.02
N SER A 85 11.94 19.17 12.94
CA SER A 85 12.39 18.13 13.87
C SER A 85 13.89 17.84 13.78
N VAL A 86 14.48 17.99 12.58
CA VAL A 86 15.93 17.98 12.35
C VAL A 86 16.64 19.02 13.25
N PHE A 87 16.12 20.24 13.33
CA PHE A 87 16.78 21.34 14.00
C PHE A 87 16.74 21.19 15.54
N ARG A 88 15.71 20.55 16.08
CA ARG A 88 15.60 20.24 17.51
C ARG A 88 16.71 19.29 17.98
N SER A 89 17.13 18.35 17.13
CA SER A 89 18.24 17.41 17.38
C SER A 89 19.60 18.13 17.43
N LYS A 90 19.86 19.10 16.53
CA LYS A 90 21.08 19.94 16.55
C LYS A 90 21.18 20.78 17.82
N ASN A 91 20.08 21.39 18.28
CA ASN A 91 20.10 22.22 19.51
C ASN A 91 20.33 21.42 20.80
N GLN A 92 19.95 20.14 20.85
CA GLN A 92 20.31 19.27 21.97
C GLN A 92 21.81 18.91 21.99
N ARG A 93 22.47 18.86 20.82
CA ARG A 93 23.92 18.64 20.71
C ARG A 93 24.76 19.89 21.03
N LYS A 94 24.19 21.10 20.90
CA LYS A 94 24.84 22.39 21.25
C LYS A 94 24.79 22.75 22.75
N LYS A 95 24.13 21.97 23.63
CA LYS A 95 24.13 22.25 25.09
C LYS A 95 25.55 22.07 25.69
N PRO A 96 26.04 23.01 26.51
CA PRO A 96 27.37 22.94 27.11
C PRO A 96 27.52 21.73 28.05
N PRO A 97 28.75 21.22 28.25
CA PRO A 97 29.05 19.97 28.96
C PRO A 97 28.68 19.96 30.45
N GLU A 98 28.20 21.06 31.03
CA GLU A 98 27.80 21.15 32.44
C GLU A 98 26.59 20.26 32.77
N ALA A 99 25.68 20.02 31.81
CA ALA A 99 24.57 19.08 31.99
C ALA A 99 24.98 17.60 31.91
N ARG A 100 26.14 17.27 31.32
CA ARG A 100 26.68 15.89 31.32
C ARG A 100 27.30 15.51 32.65
N GLY A 101 27.85 16.47 33.40
CA GLY A 101 28.44 16.24 34.72
C GLY A 101 27.41 15.80 35.78
N ALA A 102 26.20 16.36 35.74
CA ALA A 102 25.13 15.98 36.66
C ALA A 102 24.60 14.56 36.41
N VAL A 103 24.46 14.16 35.15
CA VAL A 103 23.99 12.81 34.76
C VAL A 103 25.05 11.74 35.01
N LEU A 104 26.35 12.07 34.88
CA LEU A 104 27.45 11.17 35.23
C LEU A 104 27.62 11.00 36.74
N LYS A 105 27.40 12.05 37.55
CA LYS A 105 27.36 11.93 39.02
C LYS A 105 26.21 11.05 39.50
N GLN A 106 25.03 11.17 38.87
CA GLN A 106 23.87 10.34 39.20
C GLN A 106 24.06 8.87 38.76
N LYS A 107 24.64 8.63 37.58
CA LYS A 107 25.01 7.27 37.12
C LYS A 107 26.13 6.59 37.94
N ASN A 108 27.03 7.37 38.54
CA ASN A 108 28.07 6.83 39.42
C ASN A 108 27.50 6.54 40.83
N GLY A 109 26.60 7.39 41.34
CA GLY A 109 25.85 7.11 42.58
C GLY A 109 24.99 5.84 42.49
N ASP A 110 24.25 5.66 41.39
CA ASP A 110 23.43 4.45 41.17
C ASP A 110 24.29 3.18 40.98
N LYS A 111 25.53 3.31 40.48
CA LYS A 111 26.48 2.20 40.35
C LYS A 111 27.08 1.81 41.71
N GLU A 112 27.40 2.77 42.57
CA GLU A 112 27.89 2.50 43.93
C GLU A 112 26.79 1.85 44.80
N GLU A 113 25.53 2.29 44.68
CA GLU A 113 24.38 1.63 45.32
C GLU A 113 24.16 0.20 44.81
N MET A 114 24.26 -0.03 43.49
CA MET A 114 24.13 -1.38 42.91
C MET A 114 25.27 -2.33 43.30
N ILE A 115 26.50 -1.82 43.44
CA ILE A 115 27.65 -2.60 43.92
C ILE A 115 27.47 -2.94 45.40
N GLN A 116 27.01 -2.01 46.23
CA GLN A 116 26.70 -2.31 47.64
C GLN A 116 25.54 -3.30 47.79
N ILE A 117 24.53 -3.26 46.91
CA ILE A 117 23.41 -4.22 46.91
C ILE A 117 23.88 -5.61 46.43
N GLN A 118 24.81 -5.69 45.48
CA GLN A 118 25.42 -6.97 45.06
C GLN A 118 26.35 -7.57 46.12
N GLU A 119 27.15 -6.75 46.84
CA GLU A 119 27.96 -7.22 47.96
C GLU A 119 27.12 -7.65 49.17
N LYS A 120 25.97 -7.01 49.41
CA LYS A 120 25.01 -7.43 50.45
C LYS A 120 24.32 -8.75 50.06
N LYS A 121 24.02 -8.98 48.77
CA LYS A 121 23.47 -10.25 48.27
C LYS A 121 24.50 -11.40 48.27
N SER A 122 25.78 -11.13 48.01
CA SER A 122 26.82 -12.17 48.06
C SER A 122 27.12 -12.65 49.49
N ARG A 123 27.04 -11.76 50.49
CA ARG A 123 27.15 -12.14 51.91
C ARG A 123 25.97 -12.99 52.39
N ILE A 124 24.74 -12.71 51.93
CA ILE A 124 23.54 -13.49 52.27
C ILE A 124 23.55 -14.88 51.56
N GLY A 125 24.13 -14.99 50.36
CA GLY A 125 24.30 -16.26 49.65
C GLY A 125 25.32 -17.23 50.27
N SER A 126 26.28 -16.71 51.04
CA SER A 126 27.35 -17.52 51.67
C SER A 126 26.96 -18.23 52.98
N GLN A 127 25.77 -17.99 53.52
CA GLN A 127 25.27 -18.67 54.74
C GLN A 127 24.36 -19.88 54.47
N VAL A 128 24.01 -20.19 53.21
CA VAL A 128 23.03 -21.24 52.88
C VAL A 128 23.62 -22.44 52.11
N ARG A 129 24.93 -22.52 51.90
CA ARG A 129 25.59 -23.75 51.37
C ARG A 129 26.76 -24.21 52.23
N ARG A 130 26.42 -24.75 53.40
CA ARG A 130 27.25 -25.75 54.09
C ARG A 130 26.39 -26.99 54.32
N LYS A 131 26.48 -27.95 53.39
CA LYS A 131 26.41 -29.40 53.61
C LYS A 131 26.58 -30.10 52.25
N GLU A 132 27.32 -31.22 52.28
CA GLU A 132 27.55 -32.23 51.23
C GLU A 132 28.83 -32.13 50.35
N ALA A 133 29.91 -32.69 50.92
CA ALA A 133 30.65 -33.90 50.51
C ALA A 133 31.39 -34.03 49.13
N SER A 134 32.73 -34.02 49.26
CA SER A 134 33.78 -34.87 48.66
C SER A 134 34.19 -34.78 47.15
N PRO A 135 35.51 -34.88 46.83
CA PRO A 135 36.02 -34.77 45.47
C PRO A 135 36.34 -36.13 44.82
N ARG A 136 36.17 -36.23 43.49
CA ARG A 136 36.88 -37.22 42.66
C ARG A 136 37.64 -36.52 41.55
N LYS A 137 38.93 -36.84 41.48
CA LYS A 137 39.88 -36.49 40.41
C LYS A 137 39.48 -37.19 39.11
N CYS A 138 39.61 -36.51 37.97
CA CYS A 138 39.95 -37.18 36.71
C CYS A 138 40.80 -36.25 35.83
N SER A 139 41.87 -36.84 35.32
CA SER A 139 42.96 -36.31 34.50
C SER A 139 42.69 -36.54 33.01
N ALA A 140 43.07 -35.59 32.14
CA ALA A 140 43.39 -35.84 30.72
C ALA A 140 44.10 -34.60 30.09
N PRO A 141 44.89 -34.74 29.00
CA PRO A 141 46.21 -34.12 28.90
C PRO A 141 46.37 -33.00 27.85
N ARG A 142 47.49 -32.28 27.96
CA ARG A 142 48.07 -31.36 26.97
C ARG A 142 48.91 -32.12 25.94
N PHE A 143 48.86 -31.72 24.67
CA PHE A 143 49.96 -31.89 23.72
C PHE A 143 50.07 -30.67 22.77
N PHE A 144 51.26 -30.03 22.83
CA PHE A 144 52.07 -29.27 21.84
C PHE A 144 51.39 -28.38 20.76
N CYS A 145 51.66 -27.06 20.70
CA CYS A 145 52.84 -26.36 20.11
C CYS A 145 52.87 -26.41 18.56
N ARG A 146 53.26 -25.41 17.75
CA ARG A 146 53.94 -24.10 17.89
C ARG A 146 54.12 -23.53 16.45
N TRP A 147 54.58 -22.27 16.35
CA TRP A 147 55.04 -21.48 15.16
C TRP A 147 53.90 -20.71 14.45
N GLY A 148 53.86 -19.38 14.40
CA GLY A 148 54.90 -18.37 14.10
C GLY A 148 54.73 -17.97 12.63
N LEU A 149 54.72 -16.72 12.15
CA LEU A 149 55.29 -15.46 12.61
C LEU A 149 54.69 -14.30 11.77
N HIS A 150 54.81 -13.08 12.29
CA HIS A 150 54.59 -11.76 11.68
C HIS A 150 55.14 -11.58 10.24
N LEU A 151 54.53 -10.69 9.45
CA LEU A 151 55.21 -9.50 8.90
C LEU A 151 54.24 -8.40 8.40
N VAL A 152 54.58 -7.16 8.74
CA VAL A 152 54.02 -5.89 8.25
C VAL A 152 54.95 -5.38 7.14
N THR A 153 54.43 -4.76 6.07
CA THR A 153 55.10 -3.66 5.33
C THR A 153 54.21 -3.00 4.25
N HIS A 154 53.87 -1.74 4.50
CA HIS A 154 53.86 -0.54 3.65
C HIS A 154 53.94 -0.58 2.10
N SER A 155 53.00 0.18 1.50
CA SER A 155 53.18 1.34 0.57
C SER A 155 53.24 1.22 -0.97
N PHE A 156 52.56 2.23 -1.56
CA PHE A 156 52.73 2.90 -2.87
C PHE A 156 52.11 2.29 -4.14
N GLY A 157 51.27 3.11 -4.80
CA GLY A 157 50.54 2.77 -6.02
C GLY A 157 51.17 3.26 -7.33
N ARG A 158 50.48 2.95 -8.43
CA ARG A 158 50.46 3.71 -9.69
C ARG A 158 49.38 3.13 -10.62
N ALA A 159 48.89 4.01 -11.47
CA ALA A 159 47.73 3.85 -12.32
C ALA A 159 48.08 3.27 -13.71
N PHE A 160 47.00 2.95 -14.45
CA PHE A 160 46.85 2.98 -15.92
C PHE A 160 47.27 1.76 -16.78
N LEU A 161 46.27 1.31 -17.56
CA LEU A 161 46.28 0.67 -18.90
C LEU A 161 46.75 -0.79 -19.09
N GLY A 162 45.75 -1.68 -19.17
CA GLY A 162 45.44 -2.45 -20.39
C GLY A 162 46.33 -3.63 -20.80
N ARG A 163 45.81 -4.86 -20.66
CA ARG A 163 45.82 -5.87 -21.75
C ARG A 163 44.92 -7.08 -21.45
N ARG A 164 44.43 -7.64 -22.56
CA ARG A 164 43.41 -8.68 -22.73
C ARG A 164 43.81 -10.07 -22.23
N SER A 165 42.74 -10.84 -22.00
CA SER A 165 42.56 -12.30 -22.10
C SER A 165 43.17 -13.21 -21.03
N ILE A 166 42.30 -13.88 -20.28
CA ILE A 166 42.25 -15.36 -20.19
C ILE A 166 40.76 -15.76 -20.11
N LEU A 167 40.43 -16.78 -20.91
CA LEU A 167 39.12 -17.37 -21.13
C LEU A 167 38.65 -18.28 -19.97
N ASN A 168 37.34 -18.54 -20.02
CA ASN A 168 36.60 -19.73 -19.58
C ASN A 168 36.11 -19.83 -18.13
N HIS A 169 34.82 -19.49 -17.94
CA HIS A 169 33.77 -20.51 -17.80
C HIS A 169 32.42 -19.94 -18.25
N ARG A 170 31.85 -20.47 -19.34
CA ARG A 170 30.42 -20.31 -19.70
C ARG A 170 29.63 -21.45 -19.05
N PRO A 171 28.35 -21.22 -18.73
CA PRO A 171 27.34 -21.79 -19.63
C PRO A 171 26.20 -20.83 -20.01
N LEU A 172 25.68 -21.07 -21.23
CA LEU A 172 24.33 -20.79 -21.74
C LEU A 172 23.93 -19.32 -22.04
N CYS A 173 24.55 -18.79 -23.11
CA CYS A 173 23.97 -17.72 -23.93
C CYS A 173 22.87 -18.29 -24.84
N HIS A 174 21.59 -18.16 -24.46
CA HIS A 174 20.48 -18.24 -25.42
C HIS A 174 19.34 -17.22 -25.16
N CYS A 175 19.52 -16.25 -24.26
CA CYS A 175 18.50 -15.24 -23.90
C CYS A 175 18.76 -13.81 -24.44
N LEU A 176 19.73 -13.61 -25.34
CA LEU A 176 20.25 -12.28 -25.68
C LEU A 176 19.64 -11.59 -26.92
N ILE A 177 18.47 -12.03 -27.41
CA ILE A 177 17.88 -11.41 -28.63
C ILE A 177 16.78 -10.37 -28.30
N PHE A 178 16.20 -10.36 -27.10
CA PHE A 178 15.22 -9.33 -26.69
C PHE A 178 15.66 -8.43 -25.52
N GLY A 179 16.62 -8.86 -24.69
CA GLY A 179 17.12 -8.10 -23.53
C GLY A 179 18.25 -7.10 -23.81
N CYS A 180 18.61 -6.85 -25.08
CA CYS A 180 19.88 -6.18 -25.42
C CYS A 180 19.81 -4.64 -25.56
N LEU A 181 18.65 -3.98 -25.34
CA LEU A 181 18.52 -2.53 -25.58
C LEU A 181 17.95 -1.69 -24.43
N ILE A 182 17.50 -2.30 -23.34
CA ILE A 182 16.94 -1.58 -22.19
C ILE A 182 17.76 -1.98 -20.97
N THR A 183 18.51 -1.04 -20.39
CA THR A 183 19.15 -1.26 -19.08
C THR A 183 18.07 -1.46 -18.01
N LEU A 184 18.34 -2.29 -16.99
CA LEU A 184 17.42 -2.55 -15.86
C LEU A 184 16.77 -1.26 -15.33
N GLU A 185 17.55 -0.18 -15.20
CA GLU A 185 17.06 1.12 -14.75
C GLU A 185 15.95 1.69 -15.66
N ILE A 186 16.15 1.63 -16.97
CA ILE A 186 15.18 2.10 -17.97
C ILE A 186 13.94 1.21 -17.93
N MET A 187 14.06 -0.10 -17.70
CA MET A 187 12.92 -1.00 -17.61
C MET A 187 11.97 -0.64 -16.46
N TYR A 188 12.47 -0.45 -15.24
CA TYR A 188 11.63 -0.07 -14.10
C TYR A 188 11.01 1.32 -14.26
N LEU A 189 11.76 2.27 -14.83
CA LEU A 189 11.23 3.59 -15.19
C LEU A 189 10.09 3.48 -16.19
N LEU A 190 10.25 2.68 -17.25
CA LEU A 190 9.20 2.46 -18.23
C LEU A 190 7.95 1.85 -17.59
N ILE A 191 8.09 0.81 -16.75
CA ILE A 191 6.95 0.18 -16.08
C ILE A 191 6.08 1.23 -15.36
N ILE A 192 6.71 2.17 -14.65
CA ILE A 192 6.01 3.18 -13.84
C ILE A 192 5.50 4.34 -14.71
N PHE A 193 6.32 4.88 -15.60
CA PHE A 193 5.98 6.11 -16.35
C PHE A 193 5.15 5.86 -17.62
N LEU A 194 5.07 4.64 -18.15
CA LEU A 194 4.23 4.33 -19.31
C LEU A 194 2.73 4.62 -19.07
N PRO A 195 2.11 4.21 -17.95
CA PRO A 195 0.75 4.64 -17.62
C PRO A 195 0.57 6.16 -17.54
N LEU A 196 1.57 6.88 -17.02
CA LEU A 196 1.54 8.35 -16.97
C LEU A 196 1.61 8.96 -18.37
N LEU A 197 2.44 8.40 -19.26
CA LEU A 197 2.48 8.78 -20.67
C LEU A 197 1.11 8.56 -21.31
N GLY A 198 0.49 7.39 -21.12
CA GLY A 198 -0.86 7.11 -21.60
C GLY A 198 -1.90 8.13 -21.11
N SER A 199 -1.89 8.46 -19.81
CA SER A 199 -2.82 9.44 -19.25
C SER A 199 -2.59 10.85 -19.80
N SER A 200 -1.34 11.29 -19.94
CA SER A 200 -1.00 12.61 -20.47
C SER A 200 -1.42 12.75 -21.94
N VAL A 201 -1.19 11.72 -22.76
CA VAL A 201 -1.60 11.71 -24.17
C VAL A 201 -3.12 11.71 -24.30
N ALA A 202 -3.82 10.87 -23.54
CA ALA A 202 -5.29 10.85 -23.54
C ALA A 202 -5.89 12.16 -23.00
N GLY A 203 -5.26 12.80 -22.01
CA GLY A 203 -5.71 14.06 -21.42
C GLY A 203 -5.55 15.27 -22.36
N PHE A 204 -4.35 15.46 -22.92
CA PHE A 204 -4.06 16.61 -23.79
C PHE A 204 -4.54 16.42 -25.23
N PHE A 205 -4.32 15.24 -25.80
CA PHE A 205 -4.62 14.95 -27.21
C PHE A 205 -5.92 14.17 -27.42
N GLY A 206 -6.69 13.89 -26.36
CA GLY A 206 -7.89 13.05 -26.48
C GLY A 206 -8.98 13.59 -27.40
N ARG A 207 -9.07 14.92 -27.55
CA ARG A 207 -9.98 15.55 -28.53
C ARG A 207 -9.56 15.32 -29.98
N PHE A 208 -8.25 15.18 -30.24
CA PHE A 208 -7.70 14.92 -31.57
C PHE A 208 -7.70 13.43 -31.91
N LEU A 209 -7.44 12.57 -30.92
CA LEU A 209 -7.34 11.12 -31.09
C LEU A 209 -8.70 10.40 -31.12
N GLY A 210 -9.75 11.02 -30.59
CA GLY A 210 -11.07 10.39 -30.47
C GLY A 210 -11.15 9.31 -29.39
N SER A 211 -12.31 8.67 -29.25
CA SER A 211 -12.56 7.61 -28.25
C SER A 211 -11.72 6.36 -28.52
N GLU A 212 -11.67 5.88 -29.76
CA GLU A 212 -10.91 4.68 -30.12
C GLU A 212 -9.40 4.89 -30.00
N GLY A 213 -8.88 6.01 -30.52
CA GLY A 213 -7.45 6.30 -30.48
C GLY A 213 -6.93 6.46 -29.05
N THR A 214 -7.70 7.10 -28.16
CA THR A 214 -7.33 7.20 -26.74
C THR A 214 -7.37 5.85 -26.03
N ALA A 215 -8.40 5.05 -26.25
CA ALA A 215 -8.54 3.72 -25.66
C ALA A 215 -7.40 2.78 -26.08
N ILE A 216 -7.02 2.77 -27.36
CA ILE A 216 -5.91 1.96 -27.87
C ILE A 216 -4.58 2.43 -27.28
N MET A 217 -4.34 3.74 -27.23
CA MET A 217 -3.10 4.31 -26.69
C MET A 217 -2.90 3.96 -25.20
N THR A 218 -3.90 4.22 -24.35
CA THR A 218 -3.77 3.93 -22.91
C THR A 218 -3.61 2.43 -22.66
N THR A 219 -4.38 1.61 -23.37
CA THR A 219 -4.33 0.16 -23.21
C THR A 219 -3.00 -0.44 -23.65
N THR A 220 -2.42 0.05 -24.75
CA THR A 220 -1.09 -0.39 -25.22
C THR A 220 0.03 0.04 -24.28
N CYS A 221 -0.02 1.26 -23.71
CA CYS A 221 0.94 1.69 -22.70
C CYS A 221 0.90 0.80 -21.44
N VAL A 222 -0.29 0.50 -20.92
CA VAL A 222 -0.45 -0.31 -19.71
C VAL A 222 -0.16 -1.79 -19.98
N SER A 223 -0.54 -2.33 -21.14
CA SER A 223 -0.20 -3.71 -21.50
C SER A 223 1.30 -3.89 -21.69
N PHE A 224 1.99 -2.92 -22.30
CA PHE A 224 3.46 -2.94 -22.40
C PHE A 224 4.12 -2.88 -21.01
N SER A 225 3.61 -2.04 -20.11
CA SER A 225 4.04 -2.03 -18.69
C SER A 225 3.84 -3.38 -18.00
N SER A 226 2.72 -4.09 -18.27
CA SER A 226 2.46 -5.43 -17.72
C SER A 226 3.39 -6.52 -18.28
N ILE A 227 3.82 -6.40 -19.53
CA ILE A 227 4.79 -7.34 -20.11
C ILE A 227 6.17 -7.09 -19.50
N LEU A 228 6.58 -5.82 -19.38
CA LEU A 228 7.84 -5.47 -18.73
C LEU A 228 7.88 -5.88 -17.25
N SER A 229 6.76 -5.80 -16.53
CA SER A 229 6.69 -6.26 -15.13
C SER A 229 6.88 -7.77 -14.98
N LEU A 230 6.36 -8.56 -15.92
CA LEU A 230 6.59 -10.01 -15.96
C LEU A 230 8.05 -10.35 -16.28
N ILE A 231 8.68 -9.61 -17.18
CA ILE A 231 10.11 -9.77 -17.49
C ILE A 231 10.95 -9.42 -16.26
N ALA A 232 10.67 -8.29 -15.60
CA ALA A 232 11.34 -7.89 -14.37
C ALA A 232 11.21 -8.96 -13.27
N PHE A 233 10.03 -9.57 -13.15
CA PHE A 233 9.84 -10.67 -12.21
C PHE A 233 10.64 -11.92 -12.57
N TYR A 234 10.69 -12.28 -13.86
CA TYR A 234 11.49 -13.41 -14.33
C TYR A 234 12.99 -13.22 -14.11
N GLU A 235 13.48 -11.99 -14.00
CA GLU A 235 14.88 -11.72 -13.64
C GLU A 235 15.12 -11.82 -12.13
N VAL A 236 14.19 -11.29 -11.32
CA VAL A 236 14.30 -11.29 -9.84
C VAL A 236 14.07 -12.68 -9.25
N ALA A 237 13.12 -13.46 -9.76
CA ALA A 237 12.73 -14.76 -9.22
C ALA A 237 13.86 -15.81 -9.21
N PRO A 238 14.59 -16.07 -10.31
CA PRO A 238 15.73 -16.99 -10.32
C PRO A 238 17.00 -16.34 -9.75
N GLY A 239 17.15 -15.02 -9.86
CA GLY A 239 18.33 -14.30 -9.37
C GLY A 239 18.36 -14.09 -7.86
N ALA A 240 17.24 -14.27 -7.15
CA ALA A 240 17.05 -14.08 -5.71
C ALA A 240 17.66 -12.78 -5.13
N SER A 241 17.90 -11.78 -5.99
CA SER A 241 18.55 -10.54 -5.65
C SER A 241 17.53 -9.42 -5.75
N ALA A 242 17.31 -8.72 -4.64
CA ALA A 242 16.45 -7.56 -4.62
C ALA A 242 17.08 -6.47 -5.51
N CYS A 243 16.41 -6.11 -6.60
CA CYS A 243 16.82 -5.00 -7.44
C CYS A 243 16.45 -3.70 -6.71
N TYR A 244 17.49 -2.97 -6.29
CA TYR A 244 17.37 -1.63 -5.72
C TYR A 244 17.93 -0.63 -6.73
N LEU A 245 17.10 0.31 -7.15
CA LEU A 245 17.46 1.33 -8.13
C LEU A 245 17.30 2.70 -7.50
N ARG A 246 18.38 3.47 -7.41
CA ARG A 246 18.35 4.87 -6.94
C ARG A 246 18.55 5.78 -8.14
N ILE A 247 17.55 6.61 -8.44
CA ILE A 247 17.54 7.41 -9.67
C ILE A 247 18.07 8.81 -9.42
N ALA A 248 17.41 9.56 -8.53
CA ALA A 248 17.71 10.96 -8.32
C ALA A 248 17.37 11.39 -6.89
N PRO A 249 18.08 12.36 -6.30
CA PRO A 249 17.65 13.00 -5.06
C PRO A 249 16.34 13.77 -5.33
N TRP A 250 15.32 13.53 -4.50
CA TRP A 250 14.06 14.28 -4.55
C TRP A 250 14.18 15.56 -3.74
N ILE A 251 14.57 15.44 -2.47
CA ILE A 251 14.78 16.54 -1.55
C ILE A 251 16.09 16.27 -0.82
N SER A 252 17.07 17.15 -1.00
CA SER A 252 18.33 17.09 -0.25
C SER A 252 18.44 18.32 0.63
N SER A 253 18.41 18.09 1.93
CA SER A 253 18.74 19.07 2.94
C SER A 253 19.64 18.39 3.97
N GLU A 254 20.54 19.13 4.61
CA GLU A 254 21.70 18.62 5.35
C GLU A 254 21.49 17.38 6.25
N MET A 255 20.28 17.19 6.80
CA MET A 255 19.91 16.05 7.67
C MET A 255 18.66 15.30 7.19
N PHE A 256 18.06 15.75 6.09
CA PHE A 256 16.90 15.12 5.48
C PHE A 256 17.22 14.90 4.00
N ASP A 257 17.61 13.67 3.71
CA ASP A 257 17.81 13.16 2.37
C ASP A 257 16.63 12.26 2.02
N ALA A 258 15.93 12.63 0.96
CA ALA A 258 14.92 11.82 0.31
C ALA A 258 15.33 11.67 -1.15
N SER A 259 15.51 10.43 -1.62
CA SER A 259 15.76 10.14 -3.03
C SER A 259 14.64 9.33 -3.64
N TRP A 260 14.40 9.52 -4.93
CA TRP A 260 13.59 8.60 -5.71
C TRP A 260 14.35 7.28 -5.85
N GLY A 261 13.81 6.24 -5.23
CA GLY A 261 14.30 4.88 -5.36
C GLY A 261 13.18 3.89 -5.59
N PHE A 262 13.50 2.85 -6.36
CA PHE A 262 12.59 1.79 -6.70
C PHE A 262 13.08 0.46 -6.19
N PHE A 263 12.14 -0.26 -5.60
CA PHE A 263 12.29 -1.64 -5.16
C PHE A 263 11.36 -2.53 -5.97
N GLY A 264 11.91 -3.57 -6.60
CA GLY A 264 11.11 -4.58 -7.30
C GLY A 264 10.33 -5.46 -6.34
N ASP A 265 9.00 -5.43 -6.40
CA ASP A 265 8.10 -6.22 -5.55
C ASP A 265 7.08 -7.00 -6.38
N LEU A 266 6.60 -8.14 -5.87
CA LEU A 266 5.59 -9.00 -6.50
C LEU A 266 4.29 -8.25 -6.83
N MET A 267 3.93 -7.29 -5.98
CA MET A 267 2.71 -6.51 -6.12
C MET A 267 2.70 -5.66 -7.41
N LEU A 268 3.86 -5.34 -7.98
CA LEU A 268 3.95 -4.60 -9.24
C LEU A 268 3.38 -5.39 -10.43
N ILE A 269 3.56 -6.72 -10.46
CA ILE A 269 2.99 -7.60 -11.49
C ILE A 269 1.46 -7.64 -11.35
N VAL A 270 0.98 -7.79 -10.11
CA VAL A 270 -0.46 -7.88 -9.79
C VAL A 270 -1.16 -6.60 -10.24
N VAL A 271 -0.60 -5.44 -9.88
CA VAL A 271 -1.17 -4.14 -10.24
C VAL A 271 -1.19 -3.96 -11.76
N THR A 272 -0.07 -4.16 -12.45
CA THR A 272 0.04 -3.90 -13.90
C THR A 272 -0.78 -4.89 -14.74
N SER A 273 -0.79 -6.17 -14.36
CA SER A 273 -1.59 -7.20 -15.06
C SER A 273 -3.09 -6.93 -14.92
N ILE A 274 -3.63 -6.73 -13.72
CA ILE A 274 -5.07 -6.43 -13.55
C ILE A 274 -5.42 -5.11 -14.22
N SER A 275 -4.55 -4.10 -14.12
CA SER A 275 -4.74 -2.83 -14.81
C SER A 275 -4.88 -3.00 -16.32
N SER A 276 -4.02 -3.80 -16.95
CA SER A 276 -4.10 -4.05 -18.40
C SER A 276 -5.42 -4.72 -18.81
N LEU A 277 -5.89 -5.68 -18.00
CA LEU A 277 -7.14 -6.41 -18.26
C LEU A 277 -8.37 -5.51 -18.08
N VAL A 278 -8.35 -4.64 -17.07
CA VAL A 278 -9.40 -3.62 -16.87
C VAL A 278 -9.42 -2.59 -18.00
N HIS A 279 -8.25 -2.16 -18.51
CA HIS A 279 -8.17 -1.24 -19.65
C HIS A 279 -8.78 -1.89 -20.91
N LEU A 280 -8.39 -3.12 -21.23
CA LEU A 280 -8.98 -3.87 -22.36
C LEU A 280 -10.50 -4.01 -22.23
N TYR A 281 -10.99 -4.36 -21.04
CA TYR A 281 -12.43 -4.48 -20.78
C TYR A 281 -13.15 -3.15 -20.99
N SER A 282 -12.55 -2.05 -20.54
CA SER A 282 -13.16 -0.72 -20.59
C SER A 282 -13.36 -0.16 -22.01
N ILE A 283 -12.61 -0.65 -23.01
CA ILE A 283 -12.78 -0.23 -24.41
C ILE A 283 -14.21 -0.52 -24.89
N SER A 284 -14.70 -1.74 -24.63
CA SER A 284 -16.05 -2.14 -25.01
C SER A 284 -17.09 -1.57 -24.06
N TYR A 285 -16.81 -1.54 -22.75
CA TYR A 285 -17.79 -1.13 -21.75
C TYR A 285 -18.15 0.36 -21.84
N MET A 286 -17.19 1.21 -22.22
CA MET A 286 -17.39 2.67 -22.33
C MET A 286 -17.56 3.13 -23.78
N SER A 287 -17.85 2.22 -24.72
CA SER A 287 -17.91 2.54 -26.16
C SER A 287 -19.05 3.51 -26.50
N GLU A 288 -20.18 3.41 -25.80
CA GLU A 288 -21.35 4.27 -26.02
C GLU A 288 -21.27 5.62 -25.28
N ASP A 289 -20.32 5.79 -24.36
CA ASP A 289 -20.25 6.95 -23.48
C ASP A 289 -19.44 8.10 -24.14
N PRO A 290 -19.98 9.33 -24.27
CA PRO A 290 -19.34 10.43 -25.00
C PRO A 290 -18.05 10.94 -24.33
N HIS A 291 -17.84 10.62 -23.06
CA HIS A 291 -16.68 11.06 -22.28
C HIS A 291 -15.63 9.96 -22.09
N SER A 292 -15.63 8.94 -22.96
CA SER A 292 -14.65 7.84 -22.95
C SER A 292 -13.17 8.28 -22.91
N PRO A 293 -12.70 9.29 -23.68
CA PRO A 293 -11.31 9.77 -23.58
C PRO A 293 -10.91 10.23 -22.17
N ARG A 294 -11.83 10.93 -21.48
CA ARG A 294 -11.61 11.40 -20.11
C ARG A 294 -11.56 10.23 -19.13
N PHE A 295 -12.42 9.23 -19.34
CA PHE A 295 -12.43 8.01 -18.55
C PHE A 295 -11.09 7.26 -18.66
N MET A 296 -10.61 7.03 -19.88
CA MET A 296 -9.34 6.33 -20.13
C MET A 296 -8.13 7.06 -19.53
N CYS A 297 -8.12 8.39 -19.60
CA CYS A 297 -7.14 9.21 -18.91
C CYS A 297 -7.19 8.99 -17.39
N TYR A 298 -8.37 9.11 -16.78
CA TYR A 298 -8.53 8.91 -15.33
C TYR A 298 -8.21 7.49 -14.89
N LEU A 299 -8.49 6.48 -15.72
CA LEU A 299 -8.17 5.08 -15.44
C LEU A 299 -6.66 4.80 -15.44
N SER A 300 -5.89 5.58 -16.21
CA SER A 300 -4.43 5.48 -16.29
C SER A 300 -3.68 6.19 -15.14
N ILE A 301 -4.34 7.11 -14.42
CA ILE A 301 -3.75 7.82 -13.28
C ILE A 301 -3.52 6.89 -12.05
N PRO A 302 -4.48 6.07 -11.58
CA PRO A 302 -4.23 5.16 -10.47
C PRO A 302 -3.25 4.05 -10.84
N THR A 303 -3.16 3.68 -12.12
CA THR A 303 -2.18 2.69 -12.61
C THR A 303 -0.76 3.25 -12.71
N PHE A 304 -0.59 4.57 -12.60
CA PHE A 304 0.69 5.22 -12.33
C PHE A 304 0.98 5.31 -10.82
N PHE A 305 0.04 5.85 -10.03
CA PHE A 305 0.29 6.08 -8.60
C PHE A 305 0.39 4.80 -7.77
N MET A 306 -0.26 3.71 -8.17
CA MET A 306 -0.17 2.44 -7.43
C MET A 306 1.21 1.78 -7.59
N PRO A 307 1.80 1.60 -8.79
CA PRO A 307 3.19 1.17 -8.92
C PRO A 307 4.17 2.12 -8.22
N MET A 308 3.90 3.43 -8.24
CA MET A 308 4.68 4.44 -7.54
C MET A 308 4.70 4.20 -6.01
N LEU A 309 3.57 3.80 -5.44
CA LEU A 309 3.43 3.41 -4.03
C LEU A 309 4.17 2.11 -3.73
N VAL A 310 3.95 1.08 -4.53
CA VAL A 310 4.46 -0.28 -4.30
C VAL A 310 5.98 -0.36 -4.39
N THR A 311 6.56 0.39 -5.32
CA THR A 311 8.01 0.40 -5.54
C THR A 311 8.75 1.35 -4.60
N GLY A 312 8.05 2.08 -3.73
CA GLY A 312 8.62 3.04 -2.79
C GLY A 312 9.70 2.45 -1.88
N ASP A 313 10.92 2.99 -1.97
CA ASP A 313 12.01 2.67 -1.04
C ASP A 313 12.01 3.52 0.24
N ASN A 314 11.29 4.64 0.21
CA ASN A 314 11.12 5.56 1.30
C ASN A 314 9.64 5.85 1.60
N SER A 315 9.39 6.28 2.84
CA SER A 315 8.04 6.55 3.33
C SER A 315 7.34 7.74 2.66
N LEU A 316 8.09 8.71 2.10
CA LEU A 316 7.51 9.87 1.41
C LEU A 316 6.99 9.51 0.03
N GLN A 317 7.72 8.67 -0.69
CA GLN A 317 7.33 8.12 -1.98
C GLN A 317 6.07 7.27 -1.84
N LEU A 318 6.02 6.45 -0.77
CA LEU A 318 4.80 5.74 -0.39
C LEU A 318 3.64 6.72 -0.16
N PHE A 319 3.86 7.81 0.59
CA PHE A 319 2.83 8.84 0.83
C PHE A 319 2.36 9.53 -0.46
N LEU A 320 3.26 9.81 -1.40
CA LEU A 320 2.90 10.39 -2.70
C LEU A 320 2.00 9.46 -3.51
N GLY A 321 2.35 8.17 -3.61
CA GLY A 321 1.48 7.18 -4.26
C GLY A 321 0.15 7.01 -3.52
N TRP A 322 0.17 7.08 -2.19
CA TRP A 322 -1.00 6.92 -1.33
C TRP A 322 -2.06 8.01 -1.52
N GLU A 323 -1.61 9.26 -1.52
CA GLU A 323 -2.40 10.45 -1.84
C GLU A 323 -2.88 10.41 -3.30
N GLY A 324 -1.98 10.07 -4.23
CA GLY A 324 -2.28 9.99 -5.66
C GLY A 324 -3.37 8.97 -6.01
N VAL A 325 -3.33 7.77 -5.41
CA VAL A 325 -4.42 6.77 -5.57
C VAL A 325 -5.73 7.27 -4.94
N GLY A 326 -5.65 8.02 -3.83
CA GLY A 326 -6.79 8.71 -3.23
C GLY A 326 -7.49 9.66 -4.20
N LEU A 327 -6.74 10.61 -4.73
CA LEU A 327 -7.22 11.60 -5.69
C LEU A 327 -7.77 10.93 -6.96
N ALA A 328 -7.06 9.94 -7.49
CA ALA A 328 -7.46 9.22 -8.70
C ALA A 328 -8.80 8.50 -8.51
N SER A 329 -9.02 7.88 -7.35
CA SER A 329 -10.29 7.21 -7.04
C SER A 329 -11.46 8.20 -6.99
N TYR A 330 -11.26 9.41 -6.43
CA TYR A 330 -12.28 10.45 -6.38
C TYR A 330 -12.74 10.85 -7.79
N LEU A 331 -11.78 11.08 -8.69
CA LEU A 331 -12.06 11.42 -10.10
C LEU A 331 -12.84 10.34 -10.83
N LEU A 332 -12.55 9.06 -10.54
CA LEU A 332 -13.21 7.92 -11.18
C LEU A 332 -14.60 7.63 -10.61
N ILE A 333 -14.82 7.79 -9.30
CA ILE A 333 -16.16 7.65 -8.70
C ILE A 333 -17.07 8.79 -9.16
N HIS A 334 -16.53 10.01 -9.27
CA HIS A 334 -17.24 11.20 -9.74
C HIS A 334 -17.36 11.28 -11.28
N PHE A 335 -17.05 10.21 -12.02
CA PHE A 335 -17.04 10.26 -13.49
C PHE A 335 -18.38 10.73 -14.09
N TRP A 336 -19.49 10.16 -13.62
CA TRP A 336 -20.85 10.60 -13.97
C TRP A 336 -21.34 11.71 -13.05
N PHE A 337 -20.68 12.86 -13.11
CA PHE A 337 -20.98 14.08 -12.33
C PHE A 337 -22.40 14.64 -12.49
N THR A 338 -23.18 14.12 -13.43
CA THR A 338 -24.60 14.48 -13.60
C THR A 338 -25.48 13.81 -12.55
N ARG A 339 -25.04 12.68 -11.98
CA ARG A 339 -25.75 11.92 -10.93
C ARG A 339 -25.33 12.41 -9.55
N LEU A 340 -26.24 13.08 -8.85
CA LEU A 340 -25.99 13.59 -7.49
C LEU A 340 -25.57 12.51 -6.47
N GLN A 341 -25.99 11.26 -6.66
CA GLN A 341 -25.58 10.16 -5.78
C GLN A 341 -24.10 9.80 -5.97
N ALA A 342 -23.60 9.82 -7.20
CA ALA A 342 -22.20 9.60 -7.51
C ALA A 342 -21.31 10.68 -6.88
N ASP A 343 -21.76 11.95 -6.90
CA ASP A 343 -21.03 13.06 -6.28
C ASP A 343 -20.95 12.91 -4.77
N LYS A 344 -22.07 12.59 -4.12
CA LYS A 344 -22.11 12.35 -2.67
C LYS A 344 -21.24 11.17 -2.27
N ALA A 345 -21.25 10.10 -3.05
CA ALA A 345 -20.40 8.93 -2.84
C ALA A 345 -18.91 9.28 -2.99
N ALA A 346 -18.54 10.02 -4.04
CA ALA A 346 -17.17 10.45 -4.27
C ALA A 346 -16.64 11.34 -3.12
N ILE A 347 -17.44 12.31 -2.66
CA ILE A 347 -17.07 13.18 -1.53
C ILE A 347 -16.90 12.37 -0.25
N LYS A 348 -17.82 11.44 0.04
CA LYS A 348 -17.71 10.56 1.20
C LYS A 348 -16.43 9.73 1.16
N ALA A 349 -16.12 9.13 0.00
CA ALA A 349 -14.89 8.38 -0.18
C ALA A 349 -13.64 9.24 -0.01
N MET A 350 -13.62 10.45 -0.58
CA MET A 350 -12.49 11.37 -0.40
C MET A 350 -12.29 11.71 1.07
N LEU A 351 -13.35 12.13 1.79
CA LEU A 351 -13.26 12.55 3.18
C LEU A 351 -12.80 11.41 4.10
N VAL A 352 -13.40 10.22 4.00
CA VAL A 352 -13.01 9.10 4.87
C VAL A 352 -11.57 8.66 4.60
N ASN A 353 -11.14 8.65 3.33
CA ASN A 353 -9.74 8.38 2.98
C ASN A 353 -8.81 9.46 3.55
N ARG A 354 -9.21 10.74 3.50
CA ARG A 354 -8.46 11.86 4.06
C ARG A 354 -8.20 11.74 5.55
N VAL A 355 -9.23 11.32 6.31
CA VAL A 355 -9.08 11.10 7.76
C VAL A 355 -8.05 10.00 8.01
N GLY A 356 -8.00 8.96 7.17
CA GLY A 356 -6.93 7.96 7.19
C GLY A 356 -5.56 8.56 6.88
N ASP A 357 -5.47 9.41 5.85
CA ASP A 357 -4.21 10.09 5.48
C ASP A 357 -3.67 10.95 6.64
N PHE A 358 -4.55 11.53 7.46
CA PHE A 358 -4.20 12.24 8.70
C PHE A 358 -3.71 11.33 9.83
N GLY A 359 -3.91 10.00 9.75
CA GLY A 359 -3.22 9.02 10.59
C GLY A 359 -1.81 8.68 10.06
N LEU A 360 -1.71 8.49 8.74
CA LEU A 360 -0.45 8.13 8.08
C LEU A 360 0.62 9.23 8.19
N ALA A 361 0.27 10.49 7.92
CA ALA A 361 1.24 11.59 7.91
C ALA A 361 1.93 11.82 9.28
N PRO A 362 1.21 11.86 10.43
CA PRO A 362 1.82 11.84 11.76
C PRO A 362 2.62 10.58 12.05
N GLY A 363 2.24 9.42 11.51
CA GLY A 363 3.00 8.18 11.63
C GLY A 363 4.38 8.28 10.97
N ILE A 364 4.45 8.74 9.72
CA ILE A 364 5.69 8.98 8.96
C ILE A 364 6.55 10.04 9.66
N SER A 365 5.91 11.14 10.05
CA SER A 365 6.54 12.20 10.83
C SER A 365 7.16 11.66 12.13
N GLY A 366 6.44 10.81 12.86
CA GLY A 366 6.94 10.16 14.06
C GLY A 366 8.13 9.23 13.80
N CYS A 367 8.09 8.42 12.73
CA CYS A 367 9.24 7.63 12.28
C CYS A 367 10.47 8.52 12.08
N PHE A 368 10.32 9.62 11.35
CA PHE A 368 11.44 10.52 11.09
C PHE A 368 11.99 11.15 12.38
N THR A 369 11.15 11.54 13.35
CA THR A 369 11.68 12.07 14.61
C THR A 369 12.47 11.06 15.42
N LEU A 370 12.11 9.78 15.38
CA LEU A 370 12.83 8.72 16.09
C LEU A 370 14.10 8.27 15.37
N PHE A 371 13.98 7.98 14.07
CA PHE A 371 15.03 7.34 13.28
C PHE A 371 15.90 8.35 12.52
N GLN A 372 15.43 9.59 12.34
CA GLN A 372 16.12 10.67 11.62
C GLN A 372 16.40 10.34 10.14
N THR A 373 15.55 9.50 9.55
CA THR A 373 15.64 9.01 8.17
C THR A 373 14.26 8.60 7.68
N VAL A 374 14.04 8.67 6.37
CA VAL A 374 12.80 8.26 5.69
C VAL A 374 12.92 6.94 4.92
N ASP A 375 14.15 6.43 4.78
CA ASP A 375 14.47 5.23 4.01
C ASP A 375 14.15 3.96 4.81
N PHE A 376 13.37 3.05 4.21
CA PHE A 376 12.90 1.85 4.90
C PHE A 376 14.04 0.95 5.39
N SER A 377 15.11 0.77 4.60
CA SER A 377 16.25 -0.07 4.97
C SER A 377 16.91 0.38 6.28
N THR A 378 17.11 1.69 6.43
CA THR A 378 17.72 2.29 7.62
C THR A 378 16.76 2.30 8.82
N ILE A 379 15.47 2.58 8.58
CA ILE A 379 14.43 2.52 9.62
C ILE A 379 14.36 1.11 10.20
N PHE A 380 14.29 0.07 9.37
CA PHE A 380 14.16 -1.32 9.81
C PHE A 380 15.40 -1.81 10.56
N ALA A 381 16.60 -1.42 10.12
CA ALA A 381 17.83 -1.72 10.86
C ALA A 381 17.85 -1.06 12.25
N CYS A 382 17.44 0.21 12.33
CA CYS A 382 17.45 0.98 13.57
C CYS A 382 16.29 0.65 14.52
N ALA A 383 15.19 0.10 14.01
CA ALA A 383 14.01 -0.26 14.79
C ALA A 383 14.29 -1.32 15.85
N SER A 384 15.33 -2.14 15.66
CA SER A 384 15.81 -3.12 16.64
C SER A 384 16.36 -2.50 17.93
N VAL A 385 16.73 -1.20 17.92
CA VAL A 385 17.35 -0.52 19.06
C VAL A 385 16.26 0.15 19.93
N PRO A 386 16.18 -0.16 21.23
CA PRO A 386 15.12 0.36 22.11
C PRO A 386 15.35 1.84 22.46
N ARG A 387 14.87 2.76 21.62
CA ARG A 387 14.69 4.19 21.95
C ARG A 387 13.20 4.45 22.20
N ASN A 388 12.72 3.95 23.35
CA ASN A 388 11.32 3.57 23.51
C ASN A 388 10.41 4.52 24.29
N SER A 389 10.77 5.78 24.53
CA SER A 389 9.80 6.67 25.20
C SER A 389 9.79 8.10 24.67
N TRP A 390 8.59 8.53 24.26
CA TRP A 390 8.28 9.94 24.20
C TRP A 390 7.62 10.34 25.52
N ILE A 391 8.12 11.42 26.11
CA ILE A 391 7.52 12.02 27.30
C ILE A 391 6.64 13.16 26.79
N SER A 392 5.32 12.98 26.85
CA SER A 392 4.35 14.04 26.59
C SER A 392 3.51 14.24 27.84
N ARG A 393 3.49 15.47 28.39
CA ARG A 393 2.65 15.90 29.51
C ARG A 393 2.56 14.87 30.66
N ASN A 394 3.71 14.46 31.21
CA ASN A 394 3.87 13.45 32.27
C ASN A 394 3.49 11.98 31.95
N MET A 395 3.09 11.66 30.72
CA MET A 395 2.85 10.27 30.27
C MET A 395 4.06 9.77 29.47
N ARG A 396 4.57 8.58 29.81
CA ARG A 396 5.57 7.85 29.01
C ARG A 396 4.85 6.94 28.03
N LEU A 397 4.77 7.34 26.76
CA LEU A 397 4.22 6.50 25.70
C LEU A 397 5.35 5.79 24.96
N ASN A 398 5.13 4.51 24.65
CA ASN A 398 5.99 3.75 23.75
C ASN A 398 5.88 4.36 22.35
N ALA A 399 6.93 5.03 21.90
CA ALA A 399 6.91 5.80 20.66
C ALA A 399 6.63 4.93 19.43
N ILE A 400 7.24 3.74 19.37
CA ILE A 400 7.02 2.77 18.28
C ILE A 400 5.58 2.27 18.26
N THR A 401 4.98 1.98 19.42
CA THR A 401 3.56 1.59 19.51
C THR A 401 2.65 2.67 18.96
N LEU A 402 2.88 3.94 19.32
CA LEU A 402 2.08 5.06 18.82
C LEU A 402 2.22 5.20 17.30
N ILE A 403 3.45 5.11 16.78
CA ILE A 403 3.70 5.16 15.33
C ILE A 403 2.96 4.04 14.62
N CYS A 404 3.07 2.79 15.08
CA CYS A 404 2.38 1.66 14.47
C CYS A 404 0.85 1.83 14.51
N ILE A 405 0.28 2.38 15.59
CA ILE A 405 -1.16 2.66 15.67
C ILE A 405 -1.56 3.77 14.69
N LEU A 406 -0.75 4.84 14.55
CA LEU A 406 -1.01 5.91 13.57
C LEU A 406 -0.94 5.39 12.13
N LEU A 407 0.06 4.58 11.82
CA LEU A 407 0.15 3.89 10.52
C LEU A 407 -1.07 2.97 10.30
N LEU A 408 -1.53 2.25 11.32
CA LEU A 408 -2.75 1.43 11.24
C LEU A 408 -3.99 2.27 10.94
N ILE A 409 -4.15 3.46 11.53
CA ILE A 409 -5.27 4.37 11.22
C ILE A 409 -5.24 4.76 9.73
N GLY A 410 -4.04 5.02 9.19
CA GLY A 410 -3.85 5.21 7.75
C GLY A 410 -4.34 4.01 6.95
N ALA A 411 -3.81 2.83 7.25
CA ALA A 411 -4.21 1.59 6.59
C ALA A 411 -5.73 1.35 6.66
N ALA A 412 -6.34 1.55 7.84
CA ALA A 412 -7.76 1.34 8.07
C ALA A 412 -8.65 2.23 7.19
N GLY A 413 -8.23 3.48 6.94
CA GLY A 413 -8.92 4.41 6.04
C GLY A 413 -9.02 3.89 4.60
N LYS A 414 -7.87 3.59 3.98
CA LYS A 414 -7.80 3.12 2.58
C LYS A 414 -8.32 1.70 2.37
N SER A 415 -8.15 0.82 3.36
CA SER A 415 -8.57 -0.59 3.27
C SER A 415 -9.99 -0.85 3.81
N ALA A 416 -10.78 0.21 4.01
CA ALA A 416 -12.19 0.15 4.38
C ALA A 416 -12.46 -0.75 5.61
N GLN A 417 -11.65 -0.58 6.66
CA GLN A 417 -11.80 -1.35 7.90
C GLN A 417 -12.93 -0.80 8.78
N ILE A 418 -13.21 -1.47 9.89
CA ILE A 418 -14.21 -1.03 10.88
C ILE A 418 -14.07 0.48 11.20
N GLY A 419 -15.21 1.18 11.27
CA GLY A 419 -15.28 2.65 11.38
C GLY A 419 -15.14 3.41 10.06
N SER A 420 -14.27 2.96 9.15
CA SER A 420 -14.02 3.61 7.84
C SER A 420 -14.59 2.84 6.64
N HIS A 421 -15.28 1.72 6.85
CA HIS A 421 -15.77 0.85 5.78
C HIS A 421 -16.88 1.44 4.89
N THR A 422 -17.58 2.48 5.36
CA THR A 422 -18.83 2.98 4.75
C THR A 422 -18.65 3.56 3.35
N TRP A 423 -17.46 4.04 3.00
CA TRP A 423 -17.24 4.61 1.67
C TRP A 423 -17.12 3.57 0.55
N SER A 424 -16.65 2.36 0.87
CA SER A 424 -16.34 1.32 -0.12
C SER A 424 -17.61 0.82 -0.86
N PRO A 425 -18.72 0.50 -0.18
CA PRO A 425 -19.98 0.13 -0.85
C PRO A 425 -20.61 1.29 -1.64
N ASP A 426 -20.43 2.53 -1.20
CA ASP A 426 -20.98 3.71 -1.89
C ASP A 426 -20.19 4.06 -3.14
N ALA A 427 -18.89 3.71 -3.19
CA ALA A 427 -18.06 3.87 -4.38
C ALA A 427 -18.54 3.04 -5.59
N MET A 428 -19.52 2.15 -5.40
CA MET A 428 -20.16 1.38 -6.46
C MET A 428 -21.02 2.20 -7.42
N GLU A 429 -21.23 3.50 -7.18
CA GLU A 429 -21.84 4.42 -8.15
C GLU A 429 -20.96 4.65 -9.39
N GLY A 430 -19.64 4.46 -9.27
CA GLY A 430 -18.72 4.59 -10.41
C GLY A 430 -18.87 3.45 -11.43
N PRO A 431 -18.33 3.58 -12.65
CA PRO A 431 -18.37 2.53 -13.66
C PRO A 431 -17.78 1.20 -13.16
N THR A 432 -18.28 0.05 -13.64
CA THR A 432 -17.82 -1.26 -13.13
C THR A 432 -16.33 -1.55 -13.35
N PRO A 433 -15.66 -1.11 -14.44
CA PRO A 433 -14.21 -1.28 -14.57
C PRO A 433 -13.43 -0.53 -13.47
N VAL A 434 -13.96 0.61 -13.02
CA VAL A 434 -13.39 1.36 -11.88
C VAL A 434 -13.52 0.57 -10.59
N SER A 435 -14.70 0.00 -10.34
CA SER A 435 -14.91 -0.86 -9.16
C SER A 435 -13.95 -2.06 -9.16
N ALA A 436 -13.72 -2.69 -10.31
CA ALA A 436 -12.73 -3.76 -10.44
C ALA A 436 -11.31 -3.26 -10.06
N LEU A 437 -10.87 -2.12 -10.60
CA LEU A 437 -9.52 -1.62 -10.35
C LEU A 437 -9.29 -1.17 -8.90
N ILE A 438 -10.24 -0.40 -8.33
CA ILE A 438 -10.16 0.16 -6.97
C ILE A 438 -10.14 -0.95 -5.92
N HIS A 439 -11.02 -1.95 -6.07
CA HIS A 439 -11.25 -2.95 -5.04
C HIS A 439 -10.44 -4.23 -5.21
N ALA A 440 -9.86 -4.49 -6.39
CA ALA A 440 -9.01 -5.66 -6.61
C ALA A 440 -7.52 -5.36 -6.45
N ALA A 441 -7.03 -4.26 -7.04
CA ALA A 441 -5.59 -4.09 -7.27
C ALA A 441 -4.96 -2.81 -6.70
N THR A 442 -5.73 -1.76 -6.42
CA THR A 442 -5.15 -0.44 -6.11
C THR A 442 -5.42 0.05 -4.68
N MET A 443 -6.53 0.76 -4.49
CA MET A 443 -6.78 1.56 -3.29
C MET A 443 -6.86 0.71 -2.03
N VAL A 444 -7.72 -0.29 -2.04
CA VAL A 444 -8.00 -1.06 -0.82
C VAL A 444 -6.83 -1.97 -0.40
N THR A 445 -6.03 -2.38 -1.38
CA THR A 445 -4.82 -3.18 -1.19
C THR A 445 -3.64 -2.36 -0.68
N ALA A 446 -3.60 -1.05 -0.95
CA ALA A 446 -2.51 -0.17 -0.50
C ALA A 446 -2.32 -0.18 1.02
N GLY A 447 -3.42 -0.22 1.78
CA GLY A 447 -3.37 -0.28 3.24
C GLY A 447 -2.73 -1.56 3.79
N VAL A 448 -3.14 -2.71 3.24
CA VAL A 448 -2.57 -4.01 3.60
C VAL A 448 -1.09 -4.08 3.20
N PHE A 449 -0.78 -3.63 1.97
CA PHE A 449 0.59 -3.61 1.46
C PHE A 449 1.51 -2.75 2.33
N MET A 450 1.07 -1.57 2.77
CA MET A 450 1.87 -0.72 3.67
C MET A 450 2.15 -1.39 5.02
N ILE A 451 1.17 -2.08 5.62
CA ILE A 451 1.40 -2.85 6.85
C ILE A 451 2.43 -3.97 6.61
N ALA A 452 2.29 -4.71 5.51
CA ALA A 452 3.22 -5.77 5.15
C ALA A 452 4.65 -5.25 4.88
N ARG A 453 4.77 -4.09 4.20
CA ARG A 453 6.06 -3.43 3.93
C ARG A 453 6.73 -2.96 5.21
N CYS A 454 5.95 -2.40 6.13
CA CYS A 454 6.40 -1.99 7.45
C CYS A 454 6.44 -3.14 8.46
N SER A 455 6.35 -4.41 8.04
CA SER A 455 6.34 -5.56 8.94
C SER A 455 7.46 -5.56 9.99
N PRO A 456 8.72 -5.18 9.68
CA PRO A 456 9.76 -5.13 10.71
C PRO A 456 9.42 -4.14 11.84
N LEU A 457 8.71 -3.04 11.55
CA LEU A 457 8.27 -2.09 12.58
C LEU A 457 7.17 -2.66 13.47
N PHE A 458 6.24 -3.42 12.90
CA PHE A 458 5.09 -3.98 13.62
C PHE A 458 5.43 -5.15 14.54
N GLU A 459 6.56 -5.84 14.32
CA GLU A 459 7.02 -6.92 15.20
C GLU A 459 7.47 -6.46 16.59
N TYR A 460 7.93 -5.20 16.73
CA TYR A 460 8.42 -4.72 18.02
C TYR A 460 7.31 -4.41 19.04
N PRO A 461 6.19 -3.74 18.69
CA PRO A 461 5.10 -3.49 19.62
C PRO A 461 4.00 -4.59 19.55
N PRO A 462 3.95 -5.56 20.49
CA PRO A 462 2.91 -6.59 20.49
C PRO A 462 1.49 -6.02 20.66
N THR A 463 1.37 -4.88 21.33
CA THR A 463 0.08 -4.17 21.48
C THR A 463 -0.50 -3.72 20.15
N ALA A 464 0.34 -3.30 19.19
CA ALA A 464 -0.14 -2.91 17.87
C ALA A 464 -0.65 -4.14 17.10
N LEU A 465 0.08 -5.26 17.12
CA LEU A 465 -0.33 -6.52 16.48
C LEU A 465 -1.68 -7.04 17.00
N ILE A 466 -1.91 -6.94 18.32
CA ILE A 466 -3.20 -7.30 18.92
C ILE A 466 -4.32 -6.42 18.36
N VAL A 467 -4.14 -5.09 18.32
CA VAL A 467 -5.15 -4.16 17.78
C VAL A 467 -5.43 -4.44 16.31
N ILE A 468 -4.40 -4.71 15.51
CA ILE A 468 -4.51 -5.08 14.09
C ILE A 468 -5.36 -6.35 13.93
N THR A 469 -5.06 -7.38 14.74
CA THR A 469 -5.78 -8.66 14.71
C THR A 469 -7.26 -8.46 15.03
N PHE A 470 -7.57 -7.72 16.10
CA PHE A 470 -8.96 -7.42 16.48
C PHE A 470 -9.70 -6.60 15.42
N ALA A 471 -9.07 -5.55 14.89
CA ALA A 471 -9.67 -4.69 13.87
C ALA A 471 -9.97 -5.48 12.58
N GLY A 472 -9.04 -6.30 12.11
CA GLY A 472 -9.23 -7.14 10.92
C GLY A 472 -10.33 -8.20 11.10
N ALA A 473 -10.32 -8.92 12.22
CA ALA A 473 -11.31 -9.97 12.51
C ALA A 473 -12.74 -9.42 12.69
N MET A 474 -12.88 -8.26 13.35
CA MET A 474 -14.18 -7.59 13.45
C MET A 474 -14.67 -7.07 12.10
N THR A 475 -13.75 -6.52 11.28
CA THR A 475 -14.10 -6.07 9.93
C THR A 475 -14.56 -7.25 9.06
N SER A 476 -13.85 -8.39 9.09
CA SER A 476 -14.21 -9.55 8.29
C SER A 476 -15.63 -10.04 8.61
N PHE A 477 -15.96 -10.12 9.90
CA PHE A 477 -17.27 -10.54 10.38
C PHE A 477 -18.38 -9.54 10.04
N LEU A 478 -18.20 -8.26 10.35
CA LEU A 478 -19.23 -7.23 10.13
C LEU A 478 -19.50 -6.97 8.64
N ALA A 479 -18.46 -7.01 7.80
CA ALA A 479 -18.62 -6.89 6.36
C ALA A 479 -19.35 -8.11 5.77
N ALA A 480 -19.08 -9.32 6.28
CA ALA A 480 -19.75 -10.53 5.80
C ALA A 480 -21.24 -10.56 6.20
N THR A 481 -21.59 -10.17 7.43
CA THR A 481 -22.99 -10.11 7.88
C THR A 481 -23.80 -9.08 7.09
N THR A 482 -23.24 -7.90 6.85
CA THR A 482 -23.89 -6.86 6.05
C THR A 482 -24.07 -7.26 4.58
N GLY A 483 -23.10 -8.00 4.01
CA GLY A 483 -23.19 -8.52 2.63
C GLY A 483 -24.35 -9.49 2.37
N ILE A 484 -24.82 -10.21 3.40
CA ILE A 484 -25.98 -11.11 3.30
C ILE A 484 -27.27 -10.35 2.97
N LEU A 485 -27.41 -9.12 3.48
CA LEU A 485 -28.65 -8.35 3.38
C LEU A 485 -28.69 -7.40 2.17
N GLN A 486 -27.60 -7.29 1.42
CA GLN A 486 -27.53 -6.38 0.27
C GLN A 486 -28.30 -6.92 -0.94
N ASN A 487 -28.99 -6.06 -1.68
CA ASN A 487 -29.73 -6.46 -2.88
C ASN A 487 -29.04 -6.05 -4.19
N ASP A 488 -28.15 -5.06 -4.15
CA ASP A 488 -27.34 -4.65 -5.30
C ASP A 488 -26.19 -5.62 -5.54
N LEU A 489 -26.04 -6.08 -6.79
CA LEU A 489 -24.98 -7.01 -7.18
C LEU A 489 -23.58 -6.46 -6.86
N LYS A 490 -23.31 -5.21 -7.25
CA LYS A 490 -22.00 -4.57 -6.99
C LYS A 490 -21.71 -4.40 -5.50
N ARG A 491 -22.73 -4.04 -4.71
CA ARG A 491 -22.57 -3.84 -3.26
C ARG A 491 -22.28 -5.15 -2.53
N VAL A 492 -22.89 -6.27 -2.93
CA VAL A 492 -22.52 -7.59 -2.40
C VAL A 492 -21.03 -7.90 -2.66
N ILE A 493 -20.54 -7.60 -3.87
CA ILE A 493 -19.13 -7.82 -4.23
C ILE A 493 -18.21 -6.85 -3.44
N ALA A 494 -18.65 -5.62 -3.16
CA ALA A 494 -17.92 -4.65 -2.35
C ALA A 494 -17.84 -5.02 -0.86
N TYR A 495 -18.94 -5.46 -0.23
CA TYR A 495 -18.86 -5.93 1.17
C TYR A 495 -18.01 -7.19 1.30
N SER A 496 -18.02 -8.05 0.28
CA SER A 496 -17.13 -9.19 0.25
C SER A 496 -15.67 -8.81 0.01
N THR A 497 -15.32 -7.65 -0.56
CA THR A 497 -13.92 -7.18 -0.56
C THR A 497 -13.54 -6.64 0.81
N CYS A 498 -14.39 -5.85 1.47
CA CYS A 498 -14.17 -5.41 2.85
C CYS A 498 -13.92 -6.60 3.80
N SER A 499 -14.69 -7.69 3.64
CA SER A 499 -14.51 -8.89 4.45
C SER A 499 -13.15 -9.56 4.20
N GLN A 500 -12.75 -9.74 2.94
CA GLN A 500 -11.49 -10.38 2.56
C GLN A 500 -10.26 -9.54 2.93
N LEU A 501 -10.35 -8.21 2.84
CA LEU A 501 -9.31 -7.33 3.36
C LEU A 501 -9.19 -7.42 4.88
N GLY A 502 -10.30 -7.61 5.59
CA GLY A 502 -10.30 -7.97 7.00
C GLY A 502 -9.46 -9.22 7.29
N TYR A 503 -9.57 -10.27 6.44
CA TYR A 503 -8.69 -11.46 6.52
C TYR A 503 -7.22 -11.12 6.37
N MET A 504 -6.89 -10.31 5.37
CA MET A 504 -5.51 -9.90 5.11
C MET A 504 -4.93 -9.10 6.27
N ILE A 505 -5.71 -8.19 6.87
CA ILE A 505 -5.24 -7.37 7.99
C ILE A 505 -5.08 -8.20 9.25
N PHE A 506 -6.01 -9.10 9.58
CA PHE A 506 -5.78 -9.95 10.76
C PHE A 506 -4.62 -10.92 10.53
N ALA A 507 -4.38 -11.41 9.30
CA ALA A 507 -3.20 -12.23 9.00
C ALA A 507 -1.90 -11.47 9.26
N CYS A 508 -1.83 -10.18 8.87
CA CYS A 508 -0.73 -9.29 9.26
C CYS A 508 -0.63 -9.14 10.79
N GLY A 509 -1.76 -9.04 11.48
CA GLY A 509 -1.82 -8.93 12.95
C GLY A 509 -1.29 -10.16 13.71
N ILE A 510 -1.39 -11.36 13.13
CA ILE A 510 -0.86 -12.61 13.70
C ILE A 510 0.63 -12.85 13.33
N SER A 511 1.25 -11.82 12.75
CA SER A 511 2.63 -11.79 12.22
C SER A 511 2.89 -12.66 10.98
N ASN A 512 1.86 -12.95 10.18
CA ASN A 512 1.97 -13.72 8.93
C ASN A 512 1.77 -12.83 7.69
N TYR A 513 2.71 -11.91 7.46
CA TYR A 513 2.63 -10.94 6.36
C TYR A 513 2.75 -11.57 4.98
N SER A 514 3.58 -12.60 4.81
CA SER A 514 3.76 -13.30 3.53
C SER A 514 2.45 -13.96 3.06
N VAL A 515 1.74 -14.62 3.98
CA VAL A 515 0.44 -15.24 3.71
C VAL A 515 -0.63 -14.18 3.40
N SER A 516 -0.57 -13.02 4.07
CA SER A 516 -1.45 -11.89 3.76
C SER A 516 -1.25 -11.37 2.34
N VAL A 517 0.01 -11.14 1.93
CA VAL A 517 0.35 -10.70 0.55
C VAL A 517 -0.01 -11.78 -0.48
N PHE A 518 0.19 -13.05 -0.15
CA PHE A 518 -0.23 -14.17 -1.00
C PHE A 518 -1.76 -14.20 -1.21
N HIS A 519 -2.54 -14.02 -0.14
CA HIS A 519 -3.99 -13.90 -0.26
C HIS A 519 -4.41 -12.64 -1.04
N LEU A 520 -3.71 -11.52 -0.84
CA LEU A 520 -3.94 -10.28 -1.57
C LEU A 520 -3.77 -10.48 -3.08
N MET A 521 -2.72 -11.18 -3.51
CA MET A 521 -2.51 -11.53 -4.92
C MET A 521 -3.68 -12.38 -5.47
N ASN A 522 -4.05 -13.46 -4.78
CA ASN A 522 -5.14 -14.34 -5.22
C ASN A 522 -6.47 -13.56 -5.29
N HIS A 523 -6.74 -12.75 -4.27
CA HIS A 523 -7.90 -11.87 -4.19
C HIS A 523 -8.00 -10.91 -5.36
N ALA A 524 -6.87 -10.33 -5.76
CA ALA A 524 -6.85 -9.40 -6.87
C ALA A 524 -7.38 -10.06 -8.17
N PHE A 525 -7.01 -11.32 -8.45
CA PHE A 525 -7.53 -12.06 -9.61
C PHE A 525 -9.03 -12.38 -9.49
N PHE A 526 -9.45 -13.06 -8.42
CA PHE A 526 -10.85 -13.50 -8.32
C PHE A 526 -11.83 -12.34 -8.10
N LYS A 527 -11.41 -11.22 -7.50
CA LYS A 527 -12.25 -10.02 -7.39
C LYS A 527 -12.37 -9.23 -8.67
N ALA A 528 -11.27 -9.08 -9.41
CA ALA A 528 -11.36 -8.47 -10.74
C ALA A 528 -12.33 -9.29 -11.62
N LEU A 529 -12.23 -10.63 -11.57
CA LEU A 529 -13.16 -11.52 -12.29
C LEU A 529 -14.62 -11.27 -11.91
N LEU A 530 -14.92 -11.22 -10.61
CA LEU A 530 -16.28 -11.00 -10.12
C LEU A 530 -16.84 -9.62 -10.51
N PHE A 531 -16.05 -8.55 -10.37
CA PHE A 531 -16.51 -7.21 -10.74
C PHE A 531 -16.73 -7.05 -12.25
N LEU A 532 -15.84 -7.60 -13.08
CA LEU A 532 -16.00 -7.55 -14.54
C LEU A 532 -17.14 -8.45 -15.01
N SER A 533 -17.36 -9.61 -14.37
CA SER A 533 -18.50 -10.48 -14.68
C SER A 533 -19.82 -9.80 -14.31
N ALA A 534 -19.87 -9.16 -13.14
CA ALA A 534 -21.02 -8.32 -12.75
C ALA A 534 -21.22 -7.15 -13.72
N GLY A 535 -20.13 -6.55 -14.21
CA GLY A 535 -20.18 -5.51 -15.25
C GLY A 535 -20.86 -5.98 -16.53
N SER A 536 -20.54 -7.18 -17.01
CA SER A 536 -21.16 -7.73 -18.22
C SER A 536 -22.65 -8.03 -18.00
N VAL A 537 -23.03 -8.53 -16.82
CA VAL A 537 -24.45 -8.77 -16.48
C VAL A 537 -25.22 -7.46 -16.44
N ILE A 538 -24.67 -6.43 -15.79
CA ILE A 538 -25.32 -5.11 -15.66
C ILE A 538 -25.46 -4.46 -17.04
N HIS A 539 -24.43 -4.52 -17.88
CA HIS A 539 -24.46 -3.94 -19.21
C HIS A 539 -25.48 -4.65 -20.11
N ALA A 540 -25.57 -5.97 -20.04
CA ALA A 540 -26.56 -6.74 -20.80
C ALA A 540 -28.00 -6.54 -20.32
N MET A 541 -28.19 -6.14 -19.06
CA MET A 541 -29.49 -5.90 -18.42
C MET A 541 -29.89 -4.42 -18.38
N SER A 542 -29.50 -3.63 -19.39
CA SER A 542 -29.87 -2.21 -19.50
C SER A 542 -29.52 -1.38 -18.24
N ASP A 543 -28.35 -1.64 -17.65
CA ASP A 543 -27.84 -1.02 -16.40
C ASP A 543 -28.63 -1.32 -15.12
N GLU A 544 -29.49 -2.35 -15.09
CA GLU A 544 -30.15 -2.79 -13.86
C GLU A 544 -29.14 -3.49 -12.91
N GLN A 545 -29.13 -3.10 -11.64
CA GLN A 545 -28.19 -3.60 -10.62
C GLN A 545 -28.84 -4.42 -9.50
N ASP A 546 -30.16 -4.28 -9.32
CA ASP A 546 -30.91 -4.97 -8.25
C ASP A 546 -31.15 -6.43 -8.63
N MET A 547 -30.58 -7.36 -7.87
CA MET A 547 -30.68 -8.79 -8.12
C MET A 547 -32.14 -9.30 -8.06
N ARG A 548 -33.04 -8.59 -7.38
CA ARG A 548 -34.45 -8.99 -7.26
C ARG A 548 -35.22 -8.86 -8.57
N LYS A 549 -34.74 -8.01 -9.48
CA LYS A 549 -35.30 -7.79 -10.83
C LYS A 549 -34.57 -8.60 -11.90
N MET A 550 -33.65 -9.48 -11.50
CA MET A 550 -32.93 -10.39 -12.40
C MET A 550 -33.52 -11.81 -12.28
N GLY A 551 -32.78 -12.81 -12.75
CA GLY A 551 -33.18 -14.22 -12.71
C GLY A 551 -33.16 -14.85 -14.10
N GLY A 552 -32.99 -16.17 -14.16
CA GLY A 552 -33.02 -16.98 -15.37
C GLY A 552 -31.94 -16.67 -16.42
N LEU A 553 -30.89 -15.93 -16.05
CA LEU A 553 -29.85 -15.50 -16.97
C LEU A 553 -28.83 -16.61 -17.30
N ALA A 554 -28.88 -17.77 -16.65
CA ALA A 554 -27.93 -18.86 -16.89
C ALA A 554 -27.99 -19.41 -18.33
N SER A 555 -29.18 -19.44 -18.93
CA SER A 555 -29.37 -19.90 -20.31
C SER A 555 -29.02 -18.83 -21.34
N SER A 556 -29.23 -17.55 -21.02
CA SER A 556 -28.93 -16.43 -21.92
C SER A 556 -27.45 -16.05 -21.94
N PHE A 557 -26.75 -16.16 -20.80
CA PHE A 557 -25.33 -15.82 -20.67
C PHE A 557 -24.50 -16.95 -20.04
N PRO A 558 -24.36 -18.10 -20.72
CA PRO A 558 -23.65 -19.25 -20.17
C PRO A 558 -22.17 -18.92 -19.89
N PHE A 559 -21.56 -18.04 -20.67
CA PHE A 559 -20.16 -17.68 -20.48
C PHE A 559 -19.95 -16.80 -19.24
N THR A 560 -20.70 -15.71 -19.09
CA THR A 560 -20.57 -14.85 -17.89
C THR A 560 -20.98 -15.60 -16.61
N TYR A 561 -21.98 -16.48 -16.69
CA TYR A 561 -22.34 -17.36 -15.57
C TYR A 561 -21.16 -18.25 -15.15
N ALA A 562 -20.50 -18.91 -16.10
CA ALA A 562 -19.35 -19.77 -15.81
C ALA A 562 -18.18 -18.97 -15.19
N MET A 563 -17.89 -17.79 -15.71
CA MET A 563 -16.84 -16.90 -15.18
C MET A 563 -17.15 -16.41 -13.76
N MET A 564 -18.39 -15.98 -13.51
CA MET A 564 -18.82 -15.53 -12.18
C MET A 564 -18.86 -16.70 -11.18
N LEU A 565 -19.23 -17.90 -11.61
CA LEU A 565 -19.19 -19.12 -10.80
C LEU A 565 -17.75 -19.45 -10.39
N MET A 566 -16.79 -19.46 -11.32
CA MET A 566 -15.37 -19.71 -11.03
C MET A 566 -14.80 -18.69 -10.03
N GLY A 567 -15.10 -17.41 -10.22
CA GLY A 567 -14.70 -16.36 -9.27
C GLY A 567 -15.32 -16.54 -7.89
N SER A 568 -16.60 -16.94 -7.82
CA SER A 568 -17.31 -17.17 -6.56
C SER A 568 -16.76 -18.39 -5.81
N LEU A 569 -16.51 -19.50 -6.50
CA LEU A 569 -15.90 -20.70 -5.90
C LEU A 569 -14.50 -20.39 -5.34
N SER A 570 -13.71 -19.61 -6.07
CA SER A 570 -12.41 -19.14 -5.58
C SER A 570 -12.54 -18.28 -4.33
N LEU A 571 -13.45 -17.30 -4.34
CA LEU A 571 -13.68 -16.40 -3.19
C LEU A 571 -14.14 -17.13 -1.91
N ILE A 572 -14.97 -18.16 -2.06
CA ILE A 572 -15.47 -18.97 -0.94
C ILE A 572 -14.34 -19.76 -0.29
N GLY A 573 -13.34 -20.18 -1.08
CA GLY A 573 -12.30 -21.10 -0.66
C GLY A 573 -12.68 -22.56 -0.90
N PHE A 574 -13.42 -22.84 -1.98
CA PHE A 574 -13.69 -24.22 -2.40
C PHE A 574 -12.37 -24.96 -2.67
N PRO A 575 -12.25 -26.28 -2.41
CA PRO A 575 -11.02 -27.03 -2.68
C PRO A 575 -10.59 -26.89 -4.15
N PHE A 576 -9.29 -26.69 -4.39
CA PHE A 576 -8.61 -26.50 -5.69
C PHE A 576 -8.43 -25.04 -6.18
N PRO A 577 -9.44 -24.15 -6.28
CA PRO A 577 -9.22 -22.75 -6.62
C PRO A 577 -8.25 -21.99 -5.70
N THR A 578 -7.76 -20.86 -6.19
CA THR A 578 -6.69 -20.09 -5.52
C THR A 578 -7.04 -19.58 -4.12
N GLY A 579 -8.32 -19.26 -3.87
CA GLY A 579 -8.74 -18.82 -2.54
C GLY A 579 -8.59 -19.88 -1.45
N PHE A 580 -8.66 -21.18 -1.77
CA PHE A 580 -8.45 -22.25 -0.79
C PHE A 580 -7.03 -22.21 -0.20
N TYR A 581 -6.02 -22.20 -1.07
CA TYR A 581 -4.61 -22.21 -0.66
C TYR A 581 -4.21 -21.05 0.25
N SER A 582 -4.91 -19.92 0.17
CA SER A 582 -4.58 -18.73 0.94
C SER A 582 -5.48 -18.58 2.17
N LYS A 583 -6.80 -18.72 2.01
CA LYS A 583 -7.76 -18.47 3.07
C LYS A 583 -7.73 -19.53 4.17
N ASP A 584 -7.52 -20.80 3.80
CA ASP A 584 -7.48 -21.90 4.76
C ASP A 584 -6.23 -21.80 5.65
N VAL A 585 -5.07 -21.54 5.04
CA VAL A 585 -3.80 -21.31 5.74
C VAL A 585 -3.90 -20.14 6.73
N ILE A 586 -4.59 -19.05 6.37
CA ILE A 586 -4.81 -17.91 7.28
C ILE A 586 -5.58 -18.35 8.54
N LEU A 587 -6.61 -19.19 8.40
CA LEU A 587 -7.40 -19.68 9.52
C LEU A 587 -6.63 -20.71 10.35
N GLU A 588 -5.91 -21.62 9.72
CA GLU A 588 -5.06 -22.59 10.41
C GLU A 588 -3.98 -21.89 11.25
N LEU A 589 -3.34 -20.86 10.70
CA LEU A 589 -2.35 -20.06 11.41
C LEU A 589 -2.96 -19.27 12.58
N ALA A 590 -4.21 -18.82 12.45
CA ALA A 590 -4.91 -18.15 13.55
C ALA A 590 -5.19 -19.11 14.72
N TYR A 591 -5.54 -20.36 14.43
CA TYR A 591 -5.76 -21.40 15.44
C TYR A 591 -4.46 -21.87 16.11
N THR A 592 -3.40 -22.09 15.33
CA THR A 592 -2.12 -22.64 15.81
C THR A 592 -1.27 -21.65 16.61
N LYS A 593 -1.56 -20.34 16.58
CA LYS A 593 -0.80 -19.36 17.38
C LYS A 593 -1.03 -19.50 18.90
N TYR A 594 -2.09 -20.19 19.33
CA TYR A 594 -2.48 -20.37 20.75
C TYR A 594 -2.55 -19.06 21.56
N THR A 595 -2.92 -17.95 20.92
CA THR A 595 -3.14 -16.64 21.59
C THR A 595 -4.63 -16.34 21.70
N ILE A 596 -5.04 -15.56 22.71
CA ILE A 596 -6.45 -15.13 22.85
C ILE A 596 -6.89 -14.34 21.61
N SER A 597 -6.04 -13.45 21.09
CA SER A 597 -6.31 -12.71 19.85
C SER A 597 -6.40 -13.61 18.62
N GLY A 598 -5.54 -14.64 18.52
CA GLY A 598 -5.58 -15.62 17.44
C GLY A 598 -6.85 -16.46 17.46
N ASN A 599 -7.22 -16.99 18.62
CA ASN A 599 -8.47 -17.75 18.79
C ASN A 599 -9.71 -16.89 18.48
N PHE A 600 -9.71 -15.63 18.92
CA PHE A 600 -10.77 -14.68 18.59
C PHE A 600 -10.88 -14.46 17.07
N ALA A 601 -9.76 -14.24 16.39
CA ALA A 601 -9.72 -14.10 14.94
C ALA A 601 -10.16 -15.38 14.22
N PHE A 602 -9.78 -16.56 14.71
CA PHE A 602 -10.18 -17.85 14.15
C PHE A 602 -11.70 -18.04 14.20
N TRP A 603 -12.35 -17.78 15.34
CA TRP A 603 -13.81 -17.95 15.46
C TRP A 603 -14.59 -16.96 14.59
N LEU A 604 -14.22 -15.68 14.59
CA LEU A 604 -14.88 -14.71 13.70
C LEU A 604 -14.58 -14.97 12.23
N GLY A 605 -13.35 -15.39 11.93
CA GLY A 605 -12.92 -15.78 10.60
C GLY A 605 -13.69 -16.99 10.09
N SER A 606 -13.87 -18.06 10.86
CA SER A 606 -14.63 -19.24 10.41
C SER A 606 -16.11 -18.92 10.15
N VAL A 607 -16.75 -18.14 11.02
CA VAL A 607 -18.14 -17.67 10.80
C VAL A 607 -18.24 -16.77 9.57
N SER A 608 -17.25 -15.91 9.33
CA SER A 608 -17.18 -15.07 8.14
C SER A 608 -17.05 -15.90 6.85
N VAL A 609 -16.40 -17.07 6.85
CA VAL A 609 -16.38 -17.98 5.69
C VAL A 609 -17.78 -18.51 5.38
N LEU A 610 -18.54 -18.90 6.42
CA LEU A 610 -19.92 -19.38 6.26
C LEU A 610 -20.82 -18.29 5.66
N PHE A 611 -20.71 -17.05 6.13
CA PHE A 611 -21.44 -15.94 5.53
C PHE A 611 -20.98 -15.65 4.10
N THR A 612 -19.70 -15.83 3.83
CA THR A 612 -19.11 -15.69 2.49
C THR A 612 -19.67 -16.68 1.49
N SER A 613 -19.80 -17.94 1.86
CA SER A 613 -20.47 -18.92 1.00
C SER A 613 -21.93 -18.54 0.77
N TYR A 614 -22.65 -18.16 1.83
CA TYR A 614 -24.07 -17.81 1.73
C TYR A 614 -24.34 -16.63 0.78
N TYR A 615 -23.70 -15.46 0.97
CA TYR A 615 -23.99 -14.32 0.11
C TYR A 615 -23.51 -14.52 -1.32
N SER A 616 -22.46 -15.32 -1.55
CA SER A 616 -21.92 -15.60 -2.89
C SER A 616 -22.87 -16.50 -3.68
N PHE A 617 -23.35 -17.59 -3.08
CA PHE A 617 -24.36 -18.45 -3.70
C PHE A 617 -25.70 -17.74 -3.84
N ARG A 618 -26.11 -16.92 -2.88
CA ARG A 618 -27.32 -16.09 -3.00
C ARG A 618 -27.23 -15.14 -4.20
N SER A 619 -26.07 -14.50 -4.40
CA SER A 619 -25.84 -13.61 -5.54
C SER A 619 -25.93 -14.36 -6.86
N LEU A 620 -25.28 -15.53 -6.98
CA LEU A 620 -25.38 -16.38 -8.18
C LEU A 620 -26.81 -16.87 -8.42
N PHE A 621 -27.51 -17.29 -7.37
CA PHE A 621 -28.86 -17.83 -7.48
C PHE A 621 -29.86 -16.77 -7.95
N LEU A 622 -29.88 -15.60 -7.31
CA LEU A 622 -30.82 -14.53 -7.67
C LEU A 622 -30.55 -13.94 -9.06
N THR A 623 -29.28 -13.89 -9.50
CA THR A 623 -28.93 -13.35 -10.81
C THR A 623 -29.19 -14.33 -11.94
N PHE A 624 -28.80 -15.61 -11.79
CA PHE A 624 -28.79 -16.57 -12.91
C PHE A 624 -29.79 -17.71 -12.81
N LEU A 625 -30.01 -18.28 -11.62
CA LEU A 625 -30.71 -19.58 -11.46
C LEU A 625 -32.17 -19.44 -11.03
N GLY A 626 -32.54 -18.35 -10.36
CA GLY A 626 -33.91 -18.08 -9.94
C GLY A 626 -34.84 -17.83 -11.13
N PRO A 627 -36.16 -17.82 -10.92
CA PRO A 627 -37.12 -17.45 -11.96
C PRO A 627 -36.87 -16.01 -12.43
N THR A 628 -37.09 -15.74 -13.71
CA THR A 628 -36.91 -14.42 -14.32
C THR A 628 -37.93 -13.42 -13.76
N ASN A 629 -37.48 -12.40 -13.03
CA ASN A 629 -38.31 -11.26 -12.62
C ASN A 629 -38.07 -10.00 -13.49
N SER A 630 -37.24 -10.11 -14.52
CA SER A 630 -36.90 -9.03 -15.43
C SER A 630 -38.01 -8.76 -16.45
N PHE A 631 -38.06 -7.53 -16.97
CA PHE A 631 -39.01 -7.17 -18.02
C PHE A 631 -38.71 -7.95 -19.30
N GLY A 632 -39.76 -8.43 -19.98
CA GLY A 632 -39.61 -9.25 -21.20
C GLY A 632 -38.82 -8.56 -22.32
N ARG A 633 -38.82 -7.22 -22.38
CA ARG A 633 -38.03 -6.44 -23.35
C ARG A 633 -36.53 -6.58 -23.12
N ASP A 634 -36.08 -6.61 -21.88
CA ASP A 634 -34.66 -6.71 -21.55
C ASP A 634 -34.15 -8.11 -21.92
N ILE A 635 -34.90 -9.16 -21.53
CA ILE A 635 -34.58 -10.55 -21.85
C ILE A 635 -34.38 -10.78 -23.36
N LEU A 636 -35.18 -10.12 -24.21
CA LEU A 636 -35.07 -10.25 -25.67
C LEU A 636 -33.84 -9.54 -26.27
N ARG A 637 -33.27 -8.55 -25.58
CA ARG A 637 -32.10 -7.76 -26.03
C ARG A 637 -30.79 -8.21 -25.39
N CYS A 638 -30.90 -9.01 -24.34
CA CYS A 638 -29.79 -9.65 -23.66
C CYS A 638 -28.91 -10.43 -24.65
N HIS A 639 -27.63 -10.05 -24.73
CA HIS A 639 -26.59 -10.81 -25.41
C HIS A 639 -25.36 -10.97 -24.51
N ASP A 640 -24.64 -12.08 -24.68
CA ASP A 640 -23.47 -12.38 -23.87
C ASP A 640 -22.31 -11.41 -24.18
N ALA A 641 -21.31 -11.40 -23.31
CA ALA A 641 -20.22 -10.44 -23.34
C ALA A 641 -19.47 -10.47 -24.70
N PRO A 642 -19.27 -9.32 -25.36
CA PRO A 642 -18.51 -9.26 -26.61
C PRO A 642 -17.04 -9.64 -26.37
N ILE A 643 -16.33 -10.02 -27.44
CA ILE A 643 -14.96 -10.54 -27.37
C ILE A 643 -13.99 -9.66 -26.55
N PRO A 644 -13.98 -8.32 -26.67
CA PRO A 644 -13.07 -7.48 -25.88
C PRO A 644 -13.37 -7.50 -24.38
N MET A 645 -14.61 -7.78 -23.96
CA MET A 645 -14.97 -8.03 -22.56
C MET A 645 -14.66 -9.47 -22.13
N ALA A 646 -14.83 -10.44 -23.03
CA ALA A 646 -14.63 -11.85 -22.75
C ALA A 646 -13.15 -12.23 -22.53
N ILE A 647 -12.21 -11.65 -23.29
CA ILE A 647 -10.77 -11.95 -23.15
C ILE A 647 -10.25 -11.67 -21.72
N PRO A 648 -10.49 -10.48 -21.12
CA PRO A 648 -10.13 -10.22 -19.73
C PRO A 648 -10.73 -11.23 -18.74
N LEU A 649 -11.98 -11.63 -18.93
CA LEU A 649 -12.66 -12.60 -18.07
C LEU A 649 -11.98 -13.98 -18.11
N ILE A 650 -11.61 -14.46 -19.30
CA ILE A 650 -10.91 -15.74 -19.45
C ILE A 650 -9.55 -15.71 -18.74
N LEU A 651 -8.76 -14.65 -18.96
CA LEU A 651 -7.43 -14.53 -18.36
C LEU A 651 -7.50 -14.42 -16.83
N LEU A 652 -8.49 -13.68 -16.30
CA LEU A 652 -8.73 -13.59 -14.86
C LEU A 652 -9.24 -14.91 -14.27
N ALA A 653 -10.06 -15.67 -15.00
CA ALA A 653 -10.50 -17.00 -14.57
C ALA A 653 -9.34 -17.99 -14.48
N LEU A 654 -8.45 -18.01 -15.47
CA LEU A 654 -7.21 -18.79 -15.40
C LEU A 654 -6.36 -18.37 -14.20
N GLY A 655 -6.21 -17.06 -13.98
CA GLY A 655 -5.53 -16.54 -12.79
C GLY A 655 -6.15 -17.02 -11.48
N SER A 656 -7.48 -16.93 -11.38
CA SER A 656 -8.29 -17.31 -10.22
C SER A 656 -8.30 -18.81 -9.92
N LEU A 657 -7.93 -19.67 -10.88
CA LEU A 657 -7.82 -21.12 -10.69
C LEU A 657 -6.38 -21.57 -10.39
N PHE A 658 -5.39 -21.06 -11.12
CA PHE A 658 -4.04 -21.64 -11.12
C PHE A 658 -3.00 -20.86 -10.32
N VAL A 659 -3.10 -19.53 -10.19
CA VAL A 659 -2.02 -18.70 -9.62
C VAL A 659 -1.69 -19.10 -8.19
N GLY A 660 -2.69 -19.32 -7.35
CA GLY A 660 -2.54 -19.76 -5.97
C GLY A 660 -1.88 -21.15 -5.83
N TYR A 661 -2.09 -22.07 -6.77
CA TYR A 661 -1.36 -23.35 -6.77
C TYR A 661 0.11 -23.16 -7.16
N LEU A 662 0.37 -22.35 -8.17
CA LEU A 662 1.73 -22.06 -8.66
C LEU A 662 2.56 -21.26 -7.67
N ALA A 663 1.93 -20.32 -6.97
CA ALA A 663 2.56 -19.40 -6.03
C ALA A 663 2.39 -19.81 -4.56
N LYS A 664 2.02 -21.07 -4.29
CA LYS A 664 1.86 -21.56 -2.92
C LYS A 664 3.16 -21.36 -2.14
N VAL A 665 3.03 -20.77 -0.95
CA VAL A 665 4.12 -20.46 -0.02
C VAL A 665 4.40 -21.64 0.90
#